data_AF-A0A2V8HLL1-F1
#
_entry.id   AF-A0A2V8HLL1-F1
#
_cell.length_a   1.000
_cell.length_b   1.000
_cell.length_c   1.000
_cell.angle_alpha   90.00
_cell.angle_beta   90.00
_cell.angle_gamma   90.00
#
_symmetry.space_group_name_H-M   'P 1'
#
loop_
_entity.id
_entity.type
_entity.pdbx_description
1 polymer ?
#
loop_
_entity_poly.entity_id
_entity_poly.type
_entity_poly.pdbx_seq_one_letter_code
_entity_poly.pdbx_strand_id
1 'polypeptide(L)'
;MQRIRVDGKFLRAGDRRFLVKGVTYGTFAPDRDGDQYPALATVRDDFAAMAAAGFNTVRVYTPPPVSVLDEAARAGLRVMIGLPWTQHVAFLDDRDLADSIRREVVRHVRALADHPAALMFALGNEVPPSVVRWHGPGRVERFLRALCDDARAAAPEALFTYVNYPPTSYLDLSPFDVCAFNVYLHRENDLRGYLRQLQSVAGHKPLLLAEAGADSVREGHEAQAAITATHVRAAFAEGACGAVAFAWTDEWWRGGFDVRDWSFGLVDRGRRPKPALAAVSRAFADAPFSPEDRSRWPKVSVVVCAFNAAETIDECLVSLDALDYPDYEVIVVNDGSTDRTGELARGWARDDRRASRGVDAPGCRPAKHVLDVANGGLSRARNIGLEQASGEIVAYTDADVRVDPLWLAYLVQPLLTSDVVGSGGPNVVPADDPRIAQSVARAPGGPTHVLLDDRIAEHVPGCNMAFRRDALLAIGGFNPIYLRAGDDVDVCWRLQARGWKIGFSPAAIVWHRHRATVRAYWRQQAGYGEGETWLALKHPDKFVGGDMLWRGRIYSPLPFVRALYRARLNTGVWGTAPFPSVYNSGASGLSFLPTSAGWIVMSLALIAFGALTHWLARDASRAALLIGCAGLVATIVRCLKFARDVEYSGARLRDRLLVAWLHIVQPLARLRGRIRGHFAAPSELAEHAAATTVRWLPSIGRGLALTAGLRLDRRFWTESWTSLPALLDQLVTALRRQRGAGRVDVDEGWSQSWDVALPIGGLGRLEARGLVEEHARGACLVRTSSRVRPTGGGIVGIFAMAGAIAAAMILEDAGRTMPSLAIVLVCALALFWTLRRIVLASARMQAALAEVAEANALILLDEGPSFKPALAGVAAGTLQASFVIAIGAFFIMTAAPTVWDAADDYFPSHQPQQAAPALVSKPIVVSPVPARATVTARSIPPPKSAPPHGKALAPHTPLRTHGTGSPQGERRRT
;
A
#
# COMPACT_ATOMS: atom_id res chain seq x y z
N MET A 1 0.42 37.95 -19.09
CA MET A 1 1.05 36.61 -18.89
C MET A 1 -0.02 35.54 -19.11
N GLN A 2 0.31 34.33 -19.56
CA GLN A 2 -0.69 33.23 -19.65
C GLN A 2 -1.20 32.83 -18.25
N ARG A 3 -2.42 32.29 -18.13
CA ARG A 3 -2.94 31.76 -16.86
C ARG A 3 -2.34 30.39 -16.55
N ILE A 4 -1.95 30.15 -15.30
CA ILE A 4 -1.46 28.84 -14.84
C ILE A 4 -2.65 27.98 -14.41
N ARG A 5 -2.63 26.68 -14.73
CA ARG A 5 -3.65 25.72 -14.32
C ARG A 5 -3.01 24.43 -13.81
N VAL A 6 -3.72 23.71 -12.94
CA VAL A 6 -3.34 22.35 -12.52
C VAL A 6 -3.50 21.39 -13.70
N ASP A 7 -2.55 20.46 -13.83
CA ASP A 7 -2.61 19.34 -14.77
C ASP A 7 -2.01 18.09 -14.12
N GLY A 8 -2.88 17.21 -13.60
CA GLY A 8 -2.49 16.11 -12.74
C GLY A 8 -1.67 16.61 -11.54
N LYS A 9 -0.43 16.09 -11.41
CA LYS A 9 0.53 16.47 -10.37
C LYS A 9 1.37 17.71 -10.68
N PHE A 10 1.17 18.35 -11.82
CA PHE A 10 1.99 19.47 -12.25
C PHE A 10 1.13 20.72 -12.52
N LEU A 11 1.80 21.81 -12.85
CA LEU A 11 1.17 23.04 -13.31
C LEU A 11 1.53 23.23 -14.79
N ARG A 12 0.65 23.90 -15.55
CA ARG A 12 0.88 24.24 -16.96
C ARG A 12 0.55 25.70 -17.28
N ALA A 13 1.31 26.24 -18.23
CA ALA A 13 1.11 27.53 -18.88
C ALA A 13 0.83 27.26 -20.37
N GLY A 14 -0.45 27.34 -20.77
CA GLY A 14 -0.89 26.76 -22.05
C GLY A 14 -0.54 25.27 -22.09
N ASP A 15 0.18 24.85 -23.13
CA ASP A 15 0.61 23.46 -23.33
C ASP A 15 1.98 23.14 -22.71
N ARG A 16 2.64 24.11 -22.07
CA ARG A 16 3.98 23.93 -21.47
C ARG A 16 3.89 23.68 -19.97
N ARG A 17 4.70 22.74 -19.47
CA ARG A 17 4.93 22.53 -18.03
C ARG A 17 5.45 23.82 -17.38
N PHE A 18 4.83 24.21 -16.28
CA PHE A 18 5.28 25.29 -15.41
C PHE A 18 5.81 24.69 -14.11
N LEU A 19 7.12 24.81 -13.89
CA LEU A 19 7.76 24.49 -12.62
C LEU A 19 7.88 25.77 -11.79
N VAL A 20 7.41 25.75 -10.54
CA VAL A 20 7.61 26.89 -9.62
C VAL A 20 9.08 26.90 -9.19
N LYS A 21 9.83 27.88 -9.71
CA LYS A 21 11.23 28.17 -9.38
C LYS A 21 11.22 29.41 -8.48
N GLY A 22 10.94 29.16 -7.20
CA GLY A 22 10.50 30.19 -6.27
C GLY A 22 11.58 30.73 -5.33
N VAL A 23 11.38 31.95 -4.84
CA VAL A 23 12.06 32.48 -3.64
C VAL A 23 11.05 33.20 -2.74
N THR A 24 11.26 33.19 -1.43
CA THR A 24 10.43 33.96 -0.50
C THR A 24 10.93 35.40 -0.35
N TYR A 25 10.00 36.34 -0.18
CA TYR A 25 10.28 37.77 -0.08
C TYR A 25 9.40 38.41 1.00
N GLY A 26 10.05 38.97 2.04
CA GLY A 26 9.39 39.47 3.25
C GLY A 26 8.92 38.35 4.18
N THR A 27 8.39 38.66 5.36
CA THR A 27 7.91 39.98 5.81
C THR A 27 9.01 40.99 6.15
N PHE A 28 8.77 42.26 5.79
CA PHE A 28 9.63 43.40 6.11
C PHE A 28 9.01 44.28 7.21
N ALA A 29 9.78 45.26 7.71
CA ALA A 29 9.21 46.26 8.60
C ALA A 29 8.07 47.01 7.90
N PRO A 30 6.94 47.28 8.58
CA PRO A 30 5.82 48.01 7.98
C PRO A 30 6.23 49.46 7.68
N ASP A 31 5.76 49.97 6.55
CA ASP A 31 5.90 51.37 6.18
C ASP A 31 4.85 52.26 6.89
N ARG A 32 4.62 53.47 6.35
CA ARG A 32 3.66 54.44 6.92
C ARG A 32 2.20 54.04 6.73
N ASP A 33 1.90 53.28 5.68
CA ASP A 33 0.56 52.81 5.34
C ASP A 33 0.29 51.41 5.94
N GLY A 34 1.32 50.80 6.53
CA GLY A 34 1.29 49.50 7.21
C GLY A 34 1.77 48.34 6.33
N ASP A 35 2.17 48.62 5.09
CA ASP A 35 2.60 47.63 4.12
C ASP A 35 3.99 47.09 4.48
N GLN A 36 4.12 45.76 4.55
CA GLN A 36 5.35 45.09 4.95
C GLN A 36 6.27 44.80 3.76
N TYR A 37 6.60 45.84 3.01
CA TYR A 37 7.45 45.82 1.82
C TYR A 37 8.51 46.93 1.86
N PRO A 38 9.71 46.74 1.26
CA PRO A 38 10.67 47.81 1.09
C PRO A 38 10.16 48.86 0.11
N ALA A 39 10.87 49.99 0.02
CA ALA A 39 10.60 51.00 -0.99
C ALA A 39 10.52 50.39 -2.40
N LEU A 40 9.58 50.86 -3.23
CA LEU A 40 9.26 50.25 -4.52
C LEU A 40 10.47 50.16 -5.48
N ALA A 41 11.44 51.07 -5.37
CA ALA A 41 12.70 51.00 -6.10
C ALA A 41 13.51 49.74 -5.72
N THR A 42 13.66 49.46 -4.42
CA THR A 42 14.30 48.23 -3.92
C THR A 42 13.55 46.99 -4.34
N VAL A 43 12.20 47.01 -4.32
CA VAL A 43 11.37 45.90 -4.83
C VAL A 43 11.65 45.63 -6.31
N ARG A 44 11.75 46.69 -7.14
CA ARG A 44 12.09 46.57 -8.57
C ARG A 44 13.47 45.96 -8.78
N ASP A 45 14.47 46.44 -8.05
CA ASP A 45 15.85 45.97 -8.18
C ASP A 45 16.01 44.52 -7.70
N ASP A 46 15.41 44.17 -6.54
CA ASP A 46 15.36 42.81 -6.01
C ASP A 46 14.65 41.85 -6.99
N PHE A 47 13.52 42.26 -7.58
CA PHE A 47 12.79 41.45 -8.58
C PHE A 47 13.55 41.30 -9.91
N ALA A 48 14.23 42.34 -10.38
CA ALA A 48 15.09 42.24 -11.56
C ALA A 48 16.26 41.27 -11.32
N ALA A 49 16.87 41.30 -10.13
CA ALA A 49 17.93 40.37 -9.74
C ALA A 49 17.42 38.92 -9.60
N MET A 50 16.22 38.71 -9.04
CA MET A 50 15.57 37.39 -9.00
C MET A 50 15.34 36.83 -10.42
N ALA A 51 14.77 37.63 -11.33
CA ALA A 51 14.54 37.20 -12.71
C ALA A 51 15.85 36.86 -13.42
N ALA A 52 16.89 37.69 -13.26
CA ALA A 52 18.22 37.44 -13.82
C ALA A 52 18.90 36.17 -13.26
N ALA A 53 18.64 35.81 -12.00
CA ALA A 53 19.12 34.57 -11.39
C ALA A 53 18.27 33.33 -11.72
N GLY A 54 17.27 33.45 -12.60
CA GLY A 54 16.47 32.32 -13.12
C GLY A 54 15.25 31.93 -12.28
N PHE A 55 14.88 32.75 -11.29
CA PHE A 55 13.64 32.59 -10.56
C PHE A 55 12.45 33.04 -11.43
N ASN A 56 11.29 32.39 -11.25
CA ASN A 56 10.06 32.73 -11.98
C ASN A 56 8.87 33.03 -11.07
N THR A 57 9.02 32.82 -9.76
CA THR A 57 7.98 32.98 -8.76
C THR A 57 8.54 33.62 -7.49
N VAL A 58 7.80 34.54 -6.90
CA VAL A 58 8.04 35.11 -5.59
C VAL A 58 6.92 34.68 -4.65
N ARG A 59 7.26 34.18 -3.46
CA ARG A 59 6.28 33.94 -2.39
C ARG A 59 6.35 35.08 -1.39
N VAL A 60 5.21 35.74 -1.16
CA VAL A 60 5.04 36.78 -0.14
C VAL A 60 4.13 36.27 0.98
N TYR A 61 4.22 36.85 2.18
CA TYR A 61 3.48 36.41 3.37
C TYR A 61 2.33 37.33 3.76
N THR A 62 2.30 38.55 3.22
CA THR A 62 1.24 39.55 3.37
C THR A 62 0.64 39.86 2.00
N PRO A 63 -0.61 40.35 1.92
CA PRO A 63 -1.19 40.80 0.67
C PRO A 63 -0.35 41.94 0.09
N PRO A 64 0.18 41.84 -1.15
CA PRO A 64 0.97 42.91 -1.75
C PRO A 64 0.09 44.05 -2.27
N PRO A 65 0.54 45.30 -2.19
CA PRO A 65 0.00 46.40 -2.98
C PRO A 65 0.06 46.10 -4.48
N VAL A 66 -0.86 46.66 -5.26
CA VAL A 66 -0.89 46.47 -6.72
C VAL A 66 0.42 46.90 -7.39
N SER A 67 1.05 47.97 -6.88
CA SER A 67 2.36 48.45 -7.36
C SER A 67 3.47 47.39 -7.23
N VAL A 68 3.47 46.57 -6.18
CA VAL A 68 4.42 45.45 -6.02
C VAL A 68 4.13 44.35 -7.03
N LEU A 69 2.85 44.07 -7.30
CA LEU A 69 2.46 43.12 -8.35
C LEU A 69 2.80 43.63 -9.77
N ASP A 70 2.73 44.94 -10.01
CA ASP A 70 3.15 45.56 -11.27
C ASP A 70 4.66 45.38 -11.52
N GLU A 71 5.52 45.61 -10.51
CA GLU A 71 6.96 45.37 -10.65
C GLU A 71 7.26 43.87 -10.87
N ALA A 72 6.52 42.96 -10.22
CA ALA A 72 6.64 41.52 -10.50
C ALA A 72 6.28 41.18 -11.95
N ALA A 73 5.18 41.75 -12.47
CA ALA A 73 4.78 41.57 -13.87
C ALA A 73 5.82 42.12 -14.86
N ARG A 74 6.44 43.27 -14.55
CA ARG A 74 7.52 43.87 -15.37
C ARG A 74 8.78 43.01 -15.38
N ALA A 75 9.14 42.39 -14.25
CA ALA A 75 10.24 41.43 -14.16
C ALA A 75 9.91 40.05 -14.77
N GLY A 76 8.67 39.82 -15.23
CA GLY A 76 8.21 38.52 -15.73
C GLY A 76 7.98 37.47 -14.62
N LEU A 77 8.03 37.89 -13.36
CA LEU A 77 7.80 37.05 -12.19
C LEU A 77 6.30 36.88 -11.91
N ARG A 78 5.95 35.77 -11.28
CA ARG A 78 4.62 35.57 -10.69
C ARG A 78 4.69 35.61 -9.16
N VAL A 79 3.57 35.88 -8.52
CA VAL A 79 3.48 36.01 -7.06
C VAL A 79 2.54 34.95 -6.48
N MET A 80 3.06 34.15 -5.55
CA MET A 80 2.30 33.33 -4.62
C MET A 80 1.94 34.22 -3.42
N ILE A 81 0.68 34.61 -3.33
CA ILE A 81 0.19 35.65 -2.41
C ILE A 81 -0.20 35.00 -1.08
N GLY A 82 0.56 35.27 -0.02
CA GLY A 82 0.22 34.93 1.35
C GLY A 82 -0.91 35.80 1.89
N LEU A 83 -1.97 35.15 2.37
CA LEU A 83 -3.04 35.78 3.13
C LEU A 83 -2.91 35.29 4.58
N PRO A 84 -2.29 36.05 5.49
CA PRO A 84 -2.12 35.66 6.89
C PRO A 84 -3.36 36.04 7.69
N TRP A 85 -3.59 35.35 8.80
CA TRP A 85 -4.59 35.70 9.81
C TRP A 85 -4.17 35.17 11.18
N THR A 86 -5.03 35.30 12.18
CA THR A 86 -4.84 34.90 13.58
C THR A 86 -4.83 33.36 13.80
N GLN A 87 -4.19 32.63 12.91
CA GLN A 87 -4.03 31.16 12.92
C GLN A 87 -3.32 30.58 14.17
N HIS A 88 -2.66 31.44 14.97
CA HIS A 88 -1.91 31.05 16.16
C HIS A 88 -2.71 31.11 17.48
N VAL A 89 -3.97 31.57 17.46
CA VAL A 89 -4.89 31.53 18.62
C VAL A 89 -5.98 30.48 18.44
N ALA A 90 -6.84 30.30 19.44
CA ALA A 90 -8.01 29.41 19.38
C ALA A 90 -9.16 30.00 18.53
N PHE A 91 -8.87 30.30 17.26
CA PHE A 91 -9.70 31.12 16.37
C PHE A 91 -11.08 30.54 16.03
N LEU A 92 -11.39 29.29 16.42
CA LEU A 92 -12.72 28.69 16.26
C LEU A 92 -13.59 28.76 17.51
N ASP A 93 -13.10 29.34 18.61
CA ASP A 93 -13.91 29.53 19.82
C ASP A 93 -14.68 30.87 19.80
N ASP A 94 -14.23 31.83 18.98
CA ASP A 94 -14.95 33.05 18.62
C ASP A 94 -15.48 32.93 17.17
N ARG A 95 -16.81 33.01 17.03
CA ARG A 95 -17.47 32.94 15.71
C ARG A 95 -17.29 34.21 14.89
N ASP A 96 -17.32 35.37 15.52
CA ASP A 96 -17.21 36.65 14.81
C ASP A 96 -15.79 36.84 14.25
N LEU A 97 -14.78 36.33 14.97
CA LEU A 97 -13.41 36.18 14.48
C LEU A 97 -13.32 35.18 13.30
N ALA A 98 -13.91 33.99 13.43
CA ALA A 98 -13.88 33.00 12.34
C ALA A 98 -14.57 33.54 11.06
N ASP A 99 -15.70 34.22 11.20
CA ASP A 99 -16.42 34.83 10.07
C ASP A 99 -15.74 36.13 9.58
N SER A 100 -14.97 36.86 10.40
CA SER A 100 -14.16 38.01 9.94
C SER A 100 -12.97 37.59 9.09
N ILE A 101 -12.23 36.55 9.51
CA ILE A 101 -11.14 35.94 8.72
C ILE A 101 -11.65 35.56 7.32
N ARG A 102 -12.80 34.88 7.23
CA ARG A 102 -13.41 34.49 5.95
C ARG A 102 -13.73 35.69 5.06
N ARG A 103 -14.36 36.74 5.62
CA ARG A 103 -14.65 37.98 4.88
C ARG A 103 -13.38 38.68 4.38
N GLU A 104 -12.35 38.71 5.22
CA GLU A 104 -11.10 39.41 4.94
C GLU A 104 -10.28 38.74 3.83
N VAL A 105 -10.14 37.42 3.91
CA VAL A 105 -9.50 36.60 2.88
C VAL A 105 -10.20 36.75 1.54
N VAL A 106 -11.53 36.66 1.52
CA VAL A 106 -12.34 36.85 0.30
C VAL A 106 -12.18 38.27 -0.27
N ARG A 107 -12.08 39.30 0.57
CA ARG A 107 -11.82 40.69 0.16
C ARG A 107 -10.48 40.80 -0.58
N HIS A 108 -9.41 40.22 -0.04
CA HIS A 108 -8.09 40.24 -0.69
C HIS A 108 -8.02 39.40 -1.97
N VAL A 109 -8.67 38.22 -2.00
CA VAL A 109 -8.76 37.40 -3.21
C VAL A 109 -9.46 38.18 -4.34
N ARG A 110 -10.60 38.83 -4.08
CA ARG A 110 -11.30 39.66 -5.08
C ARG A 110 -10.45 40.82 -5.60
N ALA A 111 -9.68 41.47 -4.72
CA ALA A 111 -8.87 42.63 -5.10
C ALA A 111 -7.66 42.28 -5.98
N LEU A 112 -7.13 41.06 -5.88
CA LEU A 112 -5.84 40.68 -6.47
C LEU A 112 -5.91 39.57 -7.54
N ALA A 113 -7.01 38.81 -7.63
CA ALA A 113 -7.08 37.61 -8.47
C ALA A 113 -6.99 37.87 -9.99
N ASP A 114 -7.46 39.03 -10.46
CA ASP A 114 -7.40 39.39 -11.89
C ASP A 114 -6.03 39.92 -12.32
N HIS A 115 -5.11 40.15 -11.38
CA HIS A 115 -3.78 40.68 -11.69
C HIS A 115 -2.91 39.63 -12.42
N PRO A 116 -2.28 39.94 -13.57
CA PRO A 116 -1.59 38.94 -14.40
C PRO A 116 -0.37 38.28 -13.74
N ALA A 117 0.24 38.92 -12.74
CA ALA A 117 1.32 38.33 -11.94
C ALA A 117 0.82 37.35 -10.85
N ALA A 118 -0.46 37.35 -10.47
CA ALA A 118 -0.95 36.42 -9.44
C ALA A 118 -0.84 34.96 -9.93
N LEU A 119 -0.11 34.13 -9.19
CA LEU A 119 0.02 32.70 -9.46
C LEU A 119 -1.05 31.90 -8.72
N MET A 120 -1.09 32.07 -7.40
CA MET A 120 -1.96 31.36 -6.48
C MET A 120 -2.04 32.11 -5.14
N PHE A 121 -3.10 31.84 -4.37
CA PHE A 121 -3.29 32.37 -3.03
C PHE A 121 -2.99 31.29 -1.98
N ALA A 122 -2.07 31.59 -1.08
CA ALA A 122 -1.85 30.82 0.14
C ALA A 122 -2.83 31.32 1.21
N LEU A 123 -3.94 30.58 1.33
CA LEU A 123 -4.98 30.77 2.32
C LEU A 123 -4.49 30.24 3.67
N GLY A 124 -3.58 30.99 4.31
CA GLY A 124 -3.03 30.70 5.63
C GLY A 124 -1.74 29.87 5.60
N ASN A 125 -1.03 29.90 6.73
CA ASN A 125 0.28 29.27 6.89
C ASN A 125 0.43 28.68 8.30
N GLU A 126 0.53 27.36 8.41
CA GLU A 126 0.92 26.65 9.64
C GLU A 126 0.06 26.96 10.89
N VAL A 127 -1.21 26.51 10.88
CA VAL A 127 -2.02 26.42 12.11
C VAL A 127 -1.25 25.53 13.12
N PRO A 128 -0.91 26.02 14.34
CA PRO A 128 -0.05 25.28 15.25
C PRO A 128 -0.65 23.93 15.70
N PRO A 129 0.18 22.89 15.94
CA PRO A 129 -0.31 21.57 16.35
C PRO A 129 -1.13 21.60 17.64
N SER A 130 -0.82 22.52 18.56
CA SER A 130 -1.59 22.78 19.78
C SER A 130 -3.00 23.30 19.48
N VAL A 131 -3.17 24.22 18.53
CA VAL A 131 -4.47 24.76 18.10
C VAL A 131 -5.29 23.68 17.37
N VAL A 132 -4.65 22.90 16.49
CA VAL A 132 -5.30 21.74 15.84
C VAL A 132 -5.74 20.69 16.86
N ARG A 133 -4.92 20.43 17.89
CA ARG A 133 -5.27 19.52 18.99
C ARG A 133 -6.39 20.05 19.87
N TRP A 134 -6.44 21.36 20.12
CA TRP A 134 -7.46 22.03 20.94
C TRP A 134 -8.85 21.95 20.30
N HIS A 135 -9.00 22.36 19.04
CA HIS A 135 -10.29 22.30 18.35
C HIS A 135 -10.61 20.90 17.77
N GLY A 136 -9.60 20.05 17.59
CA GLY A 136 -9.68 18.78 16.88
C GLY A 136 -9.60 18.96 15.34
N PRO A 137 -8.96 18.02 14.60
CA PRO A 137 -8.70 18.16 13.16
C PRO A 137 -9.96 18.45 12.35
N GLY A 138 -11.04 17.69 12.58
CA GLY A 138 -12.28 17.85 11.82
C GLY A 138 -12.97 19.21 11.98
N ARG A 139 -12.70 20.01 13.02
CA ARG A 139 -13.18 21.41 13.09
C ARG A 139 -12.34 22.32 12.20
N VAL A 140 -11.01 22.17 12.24
CA VAL A 140 -10.05 22.94 11.43
C VAL A 140 -10.22 22.62 9.93
N GLU A 141 -10.35 21.34 9.57
CA GLU A 141 -10.59 20.89 8.17
C GLU A 141 -11.88 21.48 7.59
N ARG A 142 -12.97 21.52 8.38
CA ARG A 142 -14.23 22.14 7.95
C ARG A 142 -14.10 23.65 7.75
N PHE A 143 -13.34 24.33 8.60
CA PHE A 143 -13.07 25.77 8.43
C PHE A 143 -12.22 26.05 7.18
N LEU A 144 -11.11 25.34 7.01
CA LEU A 144 -10.24 25.48 5.84
C LEU A 144 -10.97 25.15 4.53
N ARG A 145 -11.88 24.16 4.54
CA ARG A 145 -12.77 23.86 3.42
C ARG A 145 -13.70 25.02 3.11
N ALA A 146 -14.48 25.49 4.09
CA ALA A 146 -15.40 26.61 3.90
C ALA A 146 -14.68 27.87 3.38
N LEU A 147 -13.49 28.16 3.92
CA LEU A 147 -12.66 29.29 3.50
C LEU A 147 -12.17 29.16 2.06
N CYS A 148 -11.74 27.96 1.64
CA CYS A 148 -11.37 27.68 0.27
C CYS A 148 -12.58 27.75 -0.69
N ASP A 149 -13.75 27.28 -0.25
CA ASP A 149 -14.99 27.34 -1.03
C ASP A 149 -15.45 28.80 -1.23
N ASP A 150 -15.40 29.64 -0.19
CA ASP A 150 -15.72 31.07 -0.28
C ASP A 150 -14.74 31.81 -1.22
N ALA A 151 -13.44 31.54 -1.09
CA ALA A 151 -12.40 32.13 -1.93
C ALA A 151 -12.55 31.72 -3.40
N ARG A 152 -12.87 30.45 -3.66
CA ARG A 152 -13.14 29.92 -5.01
C ARG A 152 -14.45 30.46 -5.59
N ALA A 153 -15.48 30.69 -4.77
CA ALA A 153 -16.69 31.38 -5.22
C ALA A 153 -16.43 32.85 -5.59
N ALA A 154 -15.41 33.48 -4.99
CA ALA A 154 -14.99 34.83 -5.30
C ALA A 154 -14.06 34.94 -6.52
N ALA A 155 -13.20 33.96 -6.75
CA ALA A 155 -12.33 33.87 -7.93
C ALA A 155 -12.23 32.42 -8.45
N PRO A 156 -13.18 31.95 -9.28
CA PRO A 156 -13.27 30.55 -9.71
C PRO A 156 -12.07 30.04 -10.52
N GLU A 157 -11.35 30.96 -11.16
CA GLU A 157 -10.21 30.71 -12.05
C GLU A 157 -8.84 30.84 -11.34
N ALA A 158 -8.82 31.23 -10.07
CA ALA A 158 -7.60 31.34 -9.28
C ALA A 158 -7.20 29.96 -8.69
N LEU A 159 -5.90 29.81 -8.42
CA LEU A 159 -5.36 28.65 -7.72
C LEU A 159 -5.26 28.94 -6.21
N PHE A 160 -5.69 27.98 -5.39
CA PHE A 160 -5.66 28.10 -3.94
C PHE A 160 -4.79 27.00 -3.30
N THR A 161 -4.06 27.38 -2.27
CA THR A 161 -3.30 26.46 -1.42
C THR A 161 -3.42 26.86 0.04
N TYR A 162 -3.09 25.95 0.95
CA TYR A 162 -2.80 26.26 2.36
C TYR A 162 -1.41 25.69 2.62
N VAL A 163 -0.52 26.51 3.18
CA VAL A 163 0.85 26.08 3.45
C VAL A 163 0.90 25.38 4.79
N ASN A 164 1.19 24.09 4.76
CA ASN A 164 1.09 23.21 5.92
C ASN A 164 2.47 22.90 6.52
N TYR A 165 2.48 22.59 7.81
CA TYR A 165 3.66 22.22 8.59
C TYR A 165 3.72 20.69 8.77
N PRO A 166 4.90 20.03 8.80
CA PRO A 166 4.99 18.58 8.93
C PRO A 166 4.22 17.94 10.12
N PRO A 167 4.16 18.54 11.32
CA PRO A 167 3.35 18.05 12.45
C PRO A 167 1.83 18.13 12.24
N THR A 168 1.35 18.85 11.22
CA THR A 168 -0.08 18.96 10.84
C THR A 168 -0.37 18.41 9.44
N SER A 169 0.58 17.65 8.87
CA SER A 169 0.47 16.98 7.57
C SER A 169 -0.70 16.01 7.43
N TYR A 170 -1.32 15.59 8.53
CA TYR A 170 -2.48 14.69 8.54
C TYR A 170 -3.83 15.37 8.24
N LEU A 171 -3.88 16.71 8.13
CA LEU A 171 -5.12 17.43 7.84
C LEU A 171 -5.61 17.15 6.40
N ASP A 172 -6.91 16.90 6.20
CA ASP A 172 -7.49 16.75 4.86
C ASP A 172 -7.54 18.08 4.08
N LEU A 173 -6.54 18.29 3.23
CA LEU A 173 -6.44 19.43 2.31
C LEU A 173 -7.08 19.14 0.93
N SER A 174 -8.08 18.24 0.87
CA SER A 174 -8.81 17.93 -0.38
C SER A 174 -9.50 19.11 -1.10
N PRO A 175 -9.86 20.27 -0.49
CA PRO A 175 -10.43 21.43 -1.20
C PRO A 175 -9.46 22.25 -2.07
N PHE A 176 -8.16 22.27 -1.71
CA PHE A 176 -7.15 23.15 -2.31
C PHE A 176 -6.63 22.64 -3.67
N ASP A 177 -6.11 23.50 -4.53
CA ASP A 177 -5.58 23.10 -5.84
C ASP A 177 -4.17 22.52 -5.76
N VAL A 178 -3.35 23.05 -4.84
CA VAL A 178 -1.95 22.65 -4.62
C VAL A 178 -1.74 22.27 -3.15
N CYS A 179 -0.97 21.21 -2.90
CA CYS A 179 -0.54 20.81 -1.55
C CYS A 179 0.84 21.43 -1.27
N ALA A 180 0.89 22.46 -0.43
CA ALA A 180 2.11 23.19 -0.09
C ALA A 180 2.64 22.83 1.30
N PHE A 181 3.94 22.61 1.43
CA PHE A 181 4.60 22.29 2.70
C PHE A 181 5.90 23.07 2.91
N ASN A 182 6.17 23.47 4.14
CA ASN A 182 7.46 24.02 4.57
C ASN A 182 8.34 22.88 5.12
N VAL A 183 9.56 22.68 4.61
CA VAL A 183 10.43 21.55 5.01
C VAL A 183 11.91 21.96 5.11
N TYR A 184 12.53 21.61 6.25
CA TYR A 184 13.89 22.00 6.64
C TYR A 184 14.76 20.78 7.02
N LEU A 185 14.74 19.72 6.22
CA LEU A 185 15.46 18.47 6.49
C LEU A 185 16.84 18.44 5.83
N HIS A 186 17.90 18.79 6.59
CA HIS A 186 19.26 18.96 6.07
C HIS A 186 19.89 17.69 5.47
N ARG A 187 19.39 16.49 5.82
CA ARG A 187 19.91 15.20 5.31
C ARG A 187 19.08 14.74 4.11
N GLU A 188 19.73 14.60 2.95
CA GLU A 188 19.05 14.27 1.69
C GLU A 188 18.23 12.97 1.74
N ASN A 189 18.72 11.92 2.38
CA ASN A 189 17.99 10.65 2.52
C ASN A 189 16.67 10.79 3.30
N ASP A 190 16.69 11.62 4.34
CA ASP A 190 15.55 11.88 5.21
C ASP A 190 14.55 12.79 4.47
N LEU A 191 15.04 13.84 3.80
CA LEU A 191 14.25 14.69 2.92
C LEU A 191 13.56 13.90 1.80
N ARG A 192 14.28 13.06 1.05
CA ARG A 192 13.70 12.24 -0.03
C ARG A 192 12.67 11.23 0.49
N GLY A 193 12.91 10.65 1.68
CA GLY A 193 11.90 9.84 2.37
C GLY A 193 10.63 10.63 2.65
N TYR A 194 10.78 11.84 3.18
CA TYR A 194 9.65 12.70 3.51
C TYR A 194 8.92 13.25 2.28
N LEU A 195 9.62 13.64 1.22
CA LEU A 195 9.02 14.08 -0.04
C LEU A 195 8.16 12.97 -0.68
N ARG A 196 8.58 11.71 -0.62
CA ARG A 196 7.76 10.57 -1.09
C ARG A 196 6.52 10.36 -0.23
N GLN A 197 6.64 10.51 1.09
CA GLN A 197 5.47 10.51 1.98
C GLN A 197 4.50 11.67 1.66
N LEU A 198 5.02 12.88 1.41
CA LEU A 198 4.22 14.04 1.01
C LEU A 198 3.54 13.84 -0.36
N GLN A 199 4.18 13.14 -1.28
CA GLN A 199 3.57 12.72 -2.55
C GLN A 199 2.40 11.75 -2.35
N SER A 200 2.49 10.83 -1.38
CA SER A 200 1.37 9.97 -0.96
C SER A 200 0.23 10.79 -0.34
N VAL A 201 0.54 11.81 0.47
CA VAL A 201 -0.45 12.73 1.08
C VAL A 201 -1.13 13.61 0.03
N ALA A 202 -0.39 14.16 -0.94
CA ALA A 202 -0.94 14.96 -2.04
C ALA A 202 -1.81 14.14 -3.01
N GLY A 203 -1.60 12.82 -3.07
CA GLY A 203 -2.40 11.90 -3.88
C GLY A 203 -2.21 12.12 -5.38
N HIS A 204 -3.13 12.85 -6.01
CA HIS A 204 -3.03 13.27 -7.42
C HIS A 204 -2.75 14.76 -7.61
N LYS A 205 -2.68 15.53 -6.52
CA LYS A 205 -2.48 16.98 -6.58
C LYS A 205 -1.01 17.34 -6.79
N PRO A 206 -0.71 18.55 -7.30
CA PRO A 206 0.64 19.08 -7.27
C PRO A 206 1.14 19.27 -5.84
N LEU A 207 2.33 18.73 -5.57
CA LEU A 207 3.08 18.97 -4.34
C LEU A 207 4.04 20.15 -4.56
N LEU A 208 4.00 21.14 -3.68
CA LEU A 208 4.91 22.29 -3.68
C LEU A 208 5.72 22.33 -2.39
N LEU A 209 7.05 22.34 -2.51
CA LEU A 209 7.93 22.64 -1.39
C LEU A 209 7.99 24.17 -1.22
N ALA A 210 7.13 24.70 -0.36
CA ALA A 210 6.81 26.13 -0.30
C ALA A 210 7.79 26.96 0.55
N GLU A 211 8.61 26.29 1.35
CA GLU A 211 9.84 26.82 1.96
C GLU A 211 10.89 25.71 1.99
N ALA A 212 12.11 26.06 1.57
CA ALA A 212 13.29 25.22 1.61
C ALA A 212 14.56 26.04 1.78
N GLY A 213 15.36 25.72 2.80
CA GLY A 213 16.70 26.28 2.96
C GLY A 213 17.37 25.84 4.25
N ALA A 214 18.47 26.50 4.58
CA ALA A 214 19.17 26.42 5.87
C ALA A 214 19.70 27.81 6.25
N ASP A 215 20.00 28.06 7.53
CA ASP A 215 20.58 29.34 7.95
C ASP A 215 22.11 29.35 7.89
N SER A 216 22.66 30.44 7.34
CA SER A 216 24.11 30.63 7.23
C SER A 216 24.80 30.95 8.56
N VAL A 217 24.05 31.16 9.65
CA VAL A 217 24.59 31.41 11.00
C VAL A 217 25.05 30.10 11.65
N ARG A 218 24.24 29.04 11.57
CA ARG A 218 24.54 27.72 12.18
C ARG A 218 25.33 26.82 11.24
N GLU A 219 24.99 26.80 9.95
CA GLU A 219 25.62 25.90 8.98
C GLU A 219 26.85 26.53 8.30
N GLY A 220 26.90 27.86 8.20
CA GLY A 220 27.88 28.57 7.37
C GLY A 220 27.46 28.66 5.90
N HIS A 221 28.15 29.51 5.13
CA HIS A 221 27.72 29.90 3.77
C HIS A 221 27.75 28.75 2.75
N GLU A 222 28.77 27.88 2.80
CA GLU A 222 28.89 26.74 1.87
C GLU A 222 27.88 25.62 2.18
N ALA A 223 27.66 25.31 3.46
CA ALA A 223 26.66 24.33 3.85
C ALA A 223 25.23 24.84 3.59
N GLN A 224 24.95 26.13 3.82
CA GLN A 224 23.70 26.76 3.37
C GLN A 224 23.48 26.51 1.87
N ALA A 225 24.50 26.77 1.05
CA ALA A 225 24.41 26.60 -0.40
C ALA A 225 24.15 25.14 -0.78
N ALA A 226 24.90 24.20 -0.19
CA ALA A 226 24.77 22.77 -0.44
C ALA A 226 23.39 22.23 -0.02
N ILE A 227 22.91 22.56 1.19
CA ILE A 227 21.62 22.10 1.73
C ILE A 227 20.46 22.68 0.91
N THR A 228 20.45 24.00 0.69
CA THR A 228 19.36 24.67 -0.04
C THR A 228 19.25 24.19 -1.49
N ALA A 229 20.38 24.04 -2.19
CA ALA A 229 20.38 23.47 -3.54
C ALA A 229 19.95 21.99 -3.55
N THR A 230 20.29 21.23 -2.51
CA THR A 230 19.84 19.84 -2.34
C THR A 230 18.34 19.74 -2.09
N HIS A 231 17.76 20.64 -1.29
CA HIS A 231 16.30 20.73 -1.14
C HIS A 231 15.60 20.96 -2.48
N VAL A 232 16.12 21.91 -3.28
CA VAL A 232 15.57 22.24 -4.61
C VAL A 232 15.68 21.05 -5.58
N ARG A 233 16.87 20.44 -5.74
CA ARG A 233 17.07 19.29 -6.62
C ARG A 233 16.22 18.09 -6.20
N ALA A 234 16.18 17.77 -4.90
CA ALA A 234 15.39 16.64 -4.40
C ALA A 234 13.89 16.86 -4.61
N ALA A 235 13.37 18.07 -4.40
CA ALA A 235 11.96 18.37 -4.66
C ALA A 235 11.55 18.04 -6.10
N PHE A 236 12.32 18.49 -7.10
CA PHE A 236 12.03 18.18 -8.51
C PHE A 236 12.27 16.72 -8.88
N ALA A 237 13.37 16.11 -8.41
CA ALA A 237 13.68 14.72 -8.71
C ALA A 237 12.67 13.73 -8.09
N GLU A 238 12.04 14.09 -6.96
CA GLU A 238 10.90 13.37 -6.36
C GLU A 238 9.52 13.87 -6.87
N GLY A 239 9.52 14.72 -7.92
CA GLY A 239 8.37 15.12 -8.72
C GLY A 239 7.41 16.13 -8.10
N ALA A 240 7.90 17.01 -7.23
CA ALA A 240 7.16 18.21 -6.85
C ALA A 240 6.96 19.12 -8.07
N CYS A 241 5.86 19.88 -8.11
CA CYS A 241 5.64 20.90 -9.14
C CYS A 241 6.52 22.14 -8.94
N GLY A 242 7.24 22.22 -7.82
CA GLY A 242 8.16 23.32 -7.53
C GLY A 242 8.83 23.25 -6.17
N ALA A 243 9.78 24.16 -6.02
CA ALA A 243 10.43 24.49 -4.75
C ALA A 243 10.57 26.00 -4.63
N VAL A 244 10.49 26.51 -3.40
CA VAL A 244 10.64 27.93 -3.08
C VAL A 244 11.77 28.07 -2.07
N ALA A 245 12.86 28.72 -2.46
CA ALA A 245 14.00 28.97 -1.59
C ALA A 245 13.61 29.96 -0.49
N PHE A 246 13.84 29.57 0.77
CA PHE A 246 13.73 30.44 1.93
C PHE A 246 15.13 30.93 2.29
N ALA A 247 15.50 32.20 2.14
CA ALA A 247 14.72 33.35 1.63
C ALA A 247 15.55 34.21 0.67
N TRP A 248 14.99 35.24 0.02
CA TRP A 248 15.79 36.12 -0.85
C TRP A 248 16.90 36.81 -0.07
N THR A 249 16.55 37.53 1.00
CA THR A 249 17.44 38.35 1.82
C THR A 249 17.43 37.90 3.29
N ASP A 250 18.50 38.22 4.02
CA ASP A 250 18.60 38.07 5.49
C ASP A 250 17.75 39.09 6.28
N GLU A 251 17.06 39.99 5.58
CA GLU A 251 16.11 40.91 6.19
C GLU A 251 14.79 40.20 6.48
N TRP A 252 14.39 40.16 7.75
CA TRP A 252 13.17 39.50 8.19
C TRP A 252 12.55 40.22 9.39
N TRP A 253 11.25 40.50 9.32
CA TRP A 253 10.49 41.17 10.38
C TRP A 253 9.39 40.25 10.92
N ARG A 254 9.30 40.08 12.25
CA ARG A 254 8.25 39.27 12.88
C ARG A 254 7.86 39.83 14.25
N GLY A 255 6.55 39.90 14.52
CA GLY A 255 6.02 40.24 15.84
C GLY A 255 6.38 41.65 16.35
N GLY A 256 6.70 42.58 15.45
CA GLY A 256 7.14 43.93 15.79
C GLY A 256 8.67 44.08 15.96
N PHE A 257 9.45 43.06 15.60
CA PHE A 257 10.91 43.06 15.75
C PHE A 257 11.63 42.62 14.47
N ASP A 258 12.82 43.19 14.28
CA ASP A 258 13.80 42.76 13.27
C ASP A 258 14.51 41.48 13.75
N VAL A 259 14.40 40.41 12.98
CA VAL A 259 14.89 39.08 13.34
C VAL A 259 16.33 38.91 12.86
N ARG A 260 17.23 38.55 13.80
CA ARG A 260 18.70 38.52 13.59
C ARG A 260 19.38 37.25 14.07
N ASP A 261 18.63 36.29 14.61
CA ASP A 261 19.12 35.00 15.13
C ASP A 261 19.17 33.89 14.06
N TRP A 262 18.86 34.24 12.82
CA TRP A 262 18.95 33.38 11.62
C TRP A 262 19.36 34.21 10.40
N SER A 263 19.84 33.55 9.33
CA SER A 263 20.27 34.22 8.09
C SER A 263 20.07 33.27 6.91
N PHE A 264 18.82 33.15 6.48
CA PHE A 264 18.39 32.28 5.38
C PHE A 264 18.55 32.91 3.98
N GLY A 265 18.90 34.19 3.90
CA GLY A 265 19.01 34.94 2.65
C GLY A 265 19.98 34.29 1.65
N LEU A 266 19.58 34.24 0.38
CA LEU A 266 20.46 34.00 -0.77
C LEU A 266 21.36 35.22 -1.04
N VAL A 267 20.88 36.41 -0.71
CA VAL A 267 21.67 37.64 -0.55
C VAL A 267 21.72 38.04 0.94
N ASP A 268 22.76 38.78 1.33
CA ASP A 268 22.82 39.38 2.67
C ASP A 268 21.86 40.58 2.80
N ARG A 269 21.77 41.18 4.00
CA ARG A 269 20.91 42.34 4.26
C ARG A 269 21.23 43.55 3.37
N GLY A 270 22.47 43.67 2.89
CA GLY A 270 22.94 44.67 1.94
C GLY A 270 22.78 44.27 0.47
N ARG A 271 22.01 43.22 0.17
CA ARG A 271 21.75 42.65 -1.16
C ARG A 271 23.01 42.12 -1.87
N ARG A 272 24.08 41.80 -1.13
CA ARG A 272 25.27 41.15 -1.69
C ARG A 272 25.04 39.62 -1.80
N PRO A 273 25.36 38.99 -2.94
CA PRO A 273 25.06 37.57 -3.15
C PRO A 273 25.93 36.65 -2.28
N LYS A 274 25.31 35.64 -1.67
CA LYS A 274 25.99 34.52 -1.02
C LYS A 274 26.19 33.35 -2.01
N PRO A 275 27.07 32.37 -1.71
CA PRO A 275 27.23 31.16 -2.52
C PRO A 275 25.90 30.41 -2.78
N ALA A 276 24.96 30.50 -1.83
CA ALA A 276 23.63 29.91 -1.95
C ALA A 276 22.84 30.42 -3.17
N LEU A 277 22.97 31.70 -3.56
CA LEU A 277 22.28 32.22 -4.76
C LEU A 277 22.71 31.48 -6.03
N ALA A 278 24.02 31.30 -6.22
CA ALA A 278 24.57 30.60 -7.38
C ALA A 278 24.22 29.10 -7.38
N ALA A 279 24.26 28.46 -6.21
CA ALA A 279 23.91 27.04 -6.06
C ALA A 279 22.42 26.77 -6.33
N VAL A 280 21.53 27.64 -5.84
CA VAL A 280 20.08 27.57 -6.08
C VAL A 280 19.73 27.93 -7.53
N SER A 281 20.35 28.97 -8.09
CA SER A 281 20.18 29.34 -9.50
C SER A 281 20.55 28.17 -10.44
N ARG A 282 21.68 27.49 -10.19
CA ARG A 282 22.06 26.27 -10.92
C ARG A 282 21.05 25.14 -10.72
N ALA A 283 20.65 24.84 -9.48
CA ALA A 283 19.65 23.81 -9.19
C ALA A 283 18.29 24.09 -9.87
N PHE A 284 17.92 25.36 -10.05
CA PHE A 284 16.75 25.76 -10.82
C PHE A 284 16.97 25.71 -12.33
N ALA A 285 18.16 26.01 -12.86
CA ALA A 285 18.48 25.83 -14.27
C ALA A 285 18.41 24.35 -14.68
N ASP A 286 18.98 23.47 -13.84
CA ASP A 286 19.02 22.02 -14.01
C ASP A 286 17.67 21.32 -13.72
N ALA A 287 16.65 22.04 -13.23
CA ALA A 287 15.38 21.44 -12.86
C ALA A 287 14.57 20.98 -14.10
N PRO A 288 14.05 19.73 -14.12
CA PRO A 288 13.94 18.81 -12.98
C PRO A 288 15.05 17.77 -12.83
N PHE A 289 15.87 17.55 -13.86
CA PHE A 289 16.99 16.61 -13.86
C PHE A 289 18.18 17.23 -14.58
N SER A 290 19.36 17.17 -13.96
CA SER A 290 20.54 17.86 -14.51
C SER A 290 21.02 17.22 -15.83
N PRO A 291 21.77 17.96 -16.66
CA PRO A 291 22.40 17.38 -17.86
C PRO A 291 23.29 16.18 -17.54
N GLU A 292 23.93 16.17 -16.37
CA GLU A 292 24.75 15.05 -15.90
C GLU A 292 23.89 13.82 -15.56
N ASP A 293 22.77 13.98 -14.84
CA ASP A 293 21.82 12.90 -14.59
C ASP A 293 21.33 12.29 -15.91
N ARG A 294 20.93 13.16 -16.85
CA ARG A 294 20.42 12.79 -18.18
C ARG A 294 21.46 12.02 -19.01
N SER A 295 22.75 12.32 -18.89
CA SER A 295 23.81 11.57 -19.59
C SER A 295 24.04 10.14 -19.08
N ARG A 296 23.52 9.82 -17.89
CA ARG A 296 23.62 8.49 -17.25
C ARG A 296 22.36 7.65 -17.43
N TRP A 297 21.38 8.14 -18.18
CA TRP A 297 20.12 7.45 -18.41
C TRP A 297 20.29 6.35 -19.48
N PRO A 298 19.92 5.09 -19.18
CA PRO A 298 20.05 3.98 -20.11
C PRO A 298 18.98 4.01 -21.20
N LYS A 299 19.18 3.27 -22.28
CA LYS A 299 18.16 3.13 -23.33
C LYS A 299 16.89 2.45 -22.80
N VAL A 300 15.73 3.00 -23.15
CA VAL A 300 14.41 2.43 -22.80
C VAL A 300 13.68 1.92 -24.05
N SER A 301 13.16 0.68 -24.00
CA SER A 301 12.17 0.20 -24.96
C SER A 301 10.76 0.37 -24.39
N VAL A 302 9.91 1.16 -25.04
CA VAL A 302 8.50 1.36 -24.67
C VAL A 302 7.63 0.39 -25.47
N VAL A 303 7.10 -0.63 -24.81
CA VAL A 303 6.19 -1.62 -25.41
C VAL A 303 4.74 -1.16 -25.22
N VAL A 304 4.06 -0.92 -26.33
CA VAL A 304 2.62 -0.57 -26.38
C VAL A 304 1.84 -1.78 -26.88
N CYS A 305 1.02 -2.36 -26.01
CA CYS A 305 0.12 -3.45 -26.41
C CYS A 305 -1.20 -2.88 -26.94
N ALA A 306 -1.59 -3.26 -28.15
CA ALA A 306 -2.76 -2.70 -28.84
C ALA A 306 -3.67 -3.82 -29.40
N PHE A 307 -4.95 -3.78 -29.03
CA PHE A 307 -6.00 -4.62 -29.62
C PHE A 307 -7.31 -3.84 -29.71
N ASN A 308 -7.79 -3.58 -30.93
CA ASN A 308 -8.99 -2.80 -31.21
C ASN A 308 -9.03 -1.45 -30.46
N ALA A 309 -7.97 -0.67 -30.65
CA ALA A 309 -7.68 0.59 -29.97
C ALA A 309 -7.68 1.80 -30.94
N ALA A 310 -8.36 1.73 -32.08
CA ALA A 310 -8.31 2.78 -33.11
C ALA A 310 -8.80 4.16 -32.63
N GLU A 311 -9.64 4.20 -31.58
CA GLU A 311 -10.13 5.45 -30.97
C GLU A 311 -9.10 6.15 -30.06
N THR A 312 -8.05 5.44 -29.59
CA THR A 312 -7.15 5.93 -28.53
C THR A 312 -5.67 5.90 -28.90
N ILE A 313 -5.26 4.99 -29.79
CA ILE A 313 -3.84 4.80 -30.15
C ILE A 313 -3.18 6.07 -30.69
N ASP A 314 -3.92 6.92 -31.40
CA ASP A 314 -3.42 8.21 -31.90
C ASP A 314 -3.02 9.17 -30.75
N GLU A 315 -3.75 9.21 -29.64
CA GLU A 315 -3.39 10.04 -28.47
C GLU A 315 -2.20 9.45 -27.71
N CYS A 316 -2.17 8.12 -27.57
CA CYS A 316 -1.06 7.40 -26.97
C CYS A 316 0.26 7.73 -27.69
N LEU A 317 0.29 7.57 -29.02
CA LEU A 317 1.48 7.83 -29.83
C LEU A 317 1.88 9.31 -29.89
N VAL A 318 0.92 10.26 -29.88
CA VAL A 318 1.22 11.70 -29.69
C VAL A 318 1.97 11.93 -28.37
N SER A 319 1.55 11.28 -27.29
CA SER A 319 2.17 11.48 -25.97
C SER A 319 3.55 10.83 -25.84
N LEU A 320 3.79 9.73 -26.56
CA LEU A 320 5.10 9.08 -26.62
C LEU A 320 6.10 9.92 -27.45
N ASP A 321 5.67 10.54 -28.56
CA ASP A 321 6.49 11.48 -29.33
C ASP A 321 6.84 12.77 -28.56
N ALA A 322 6.14 13.05 -27.45
CA ALA A 322 6.35 14.22 -26.60
C ALA A 322 7.21 13.93 -25.34
N LEU A 323 7.81 12.74 -25.23
CA LEU A 323 8.68 12.37 -24.12
C LEU A 323 10.02 13.13 -24.16
N ASP A 324 10.36 13.80 -23.05
CA ASP A 324 11.67 14.39 -22.80
C ASP A 324 12.63 13.33 -22.21
N TYR A 325 13.05 12.40 -23.08
CA TYR A 325 14.00 11.34 -22.77
C TYR A 325 15.02 11.19 -23.93
N PRO A 326 16.33 11.02 -23.66
CA PRO A 326 17.36 11.12 -24.69
C PRO A 326 17.43 9.92 -25.64
N ASP A 327 17.34 8.69 -25.11
CA ASP A 327 17.45 7.45 -25.89
C ASP A 327 16.32 6.47 -25.55
N TYR A 328 15.36 6.35 -26.46
CA TYR A 328 14.26 5.40 -26.35
C TYR A 328 13.72 4.99 -27.71
N GLU A 329 13.05 3.84 -27.74
CA GLU A 329 12.32 3.31 -28.88
C GLU A 329 10.89 2.92 -28.48
N VAL A 330 9.98 2.89 -29.45
CA VAL A 330 8.58 2.53 -29.24
C VAL A 330 8.24 1.28 -30.07
N ILE A 331 7.77 0.23 -29.40
CA ILE A 331 7.41 -1.06 -30.01
C ILE A 331 5.90 -1.25 -29.83
N VAL A 332 5.15 -1.03 -30.90
CA VAL A 332 3.69 -1.21 -30.92
C VAL A 332 3.37 -2.63 -31.36
N VAL A 333 2.83 -3.44 -30.45
CA VAL A 333 2.40 -4.81 -30.73
C VAL A 333 0.89 -4.80 -31.01
N ASN A 334 0.52 -4.97 -32.27
CA ASN A 334 -0.87 -5.10 -32.71
C ASN A 334 -1.30 -6.58 -32.59
N ASP A 335 -2.00 -6.94 -31.52
CA ASP A 335 -2.45 -8.30 -31.20
C ASP A 335 -3.67 -8.72 -32.04
N GLY A 336 -3.55 -8.61 -33.37
CA GLY A 336 -4.58 -9.07 -34.31
C GLY A 336 -5.85 -8.23 -34.32
N SER A 337 -5.73 -6.89 -34.22
CA SER A 337 -6.89 -5.99 -34.28
C SER A 337 -7.69 -6.16 -35.58
N THR A 338 -9.01 -6.08 -35.45
CA THR A 338 -9.99 -6.14 -36.54
C THR A 338 -10.45 -4.76 -37.03
N ASP A 339 -10.03 -3.70 -36.34
CA ASP A 339 -10.28 -2.31 -36.69
C ASP A 339 -9.05 -1.64 -37.35
N ARG A 340 -9.04 -0.31 -37.41
CA ARG A 340 -7.96 0.48 -38.03
C ARG A 340 -6.69 0.61 -37.17
N THR A 341 -6.57 -0.06 -36.00
CA THR A 341 -5.43 0.09 -35.08
C THR A 341 -4.08 -0.12 -35.76
N GLY A 342 -3.93 -1.19 -36.55
CA GLY A 342 -2.68 -1.48 -37.27
C GLY A 342 -2.39 -0.48 -38.40
N GLU A 343 -3.42 0.03 -39.09
CA GLU A 343 -3.27 1.08 -40.11
C GLU A 343 -2.73 2.37 -39.47
N LEU A 344 -3.31 2.77 -38.33
CA LEU A 344 -2.91 3.94 -37.55
C LEU A 344 -1.46 3.81 -37.07
N ALA A 345 -1.13 2.70 -36.39
CA ALA A 345 0.22 2.44 -35.89
C ALA A 345 1.27 2.49 -37.02
N ARG A 346 1.02 1.85 -38.16
CA ARG A 346 1.93 1.90 -39.32
C ARG A 346 2.03 3.31 -39.93
N GLY A 347 0.96 4.10 -39.90
CA GLY A 347 0.97 5.51 -40.31
C GLY A 347 1.76 6.43 -39.37
N TRP A 348 1.94 6.05 -38.10
CA TRP A 348 2.85 6.72 -37.17
C TRP A 348 4.31 6.28 -37.35
N ALA A 349 4.56 5.01 -37.65
CA ALA A 349 5.92 4.51 -37.92
C ALA A 349 6.53 5.07 -39.22
N ARG A 350 5.69 5.48 -40.19
CA ARG A 350 6.12 6.21 -41.40
C ARG A 350 6.09 7.74 -41.26
N ASP A 351 5.79 8.27 -40.08
CA ASP A 351 5.54 9.70 -39.81
C ASP A 351 4.39 10.39 -40.61
N ASP A 352 3.72 9.70 -41.56
CA ASP A 352 2.54 10.19 -42.32
C ASP A 352 1.52 10.91 -41.42
N ARG A 353 1.17 10.27 -40.30
CA ARG A 353 0.17 10.76 -39.35
C ARG A 353 0.64 11.98 -38.56
N ARG A 354 1.94 12.07 -38.25
CA ARG A 354 2.56 13.18 -37.52
C ARG A 354 2.48 14.47 -38.34
N ALA A 355 2.84 14.39 -39.62
CA ALA A 355 2.75 15.51 -40.57
C ALA A 355 1.29 16.00 -40.73
N SER A 356 0.34 15.08 -40.89
CA SER A 356 -1.10 15.41 -41.03
C SER A 356 -1.72 16.11 -39.81
N ARG A 357 -1.07 16.03 -38.64
CA ARG A 357 -1.54 16.59 -37.36
C ARG A 357 -0.81 17.86 -36.92
N GLY A 358 0.15 18.36 -37.71
CA GLY A 358 0.89 19.59 -37.40
C GLY A 358 1.73 19.50 -36.12
N VAL A 359 2.25 18.31 -35.79
CA VAL A 359 2.99 18.08 -34.53
C VAL A 359 4.45 18.53 -34.68
N ASP A 360 4.66 19.85 -34.60
CA ASP A 360 5.98 20.50 -34.58
C ASP A 360 6.66 20.35 -33.20
N ALA A 361 6.90 19.10 -32.79
CA ALA A 361 7.63 18.81 -31.56
C ALA A 361 9.15 18.87 -31.79
N PRO A 362 9.91 19.74 -31.08
CA PRO A 362 11.37 19.73 -31.08
C PRO A 362 11.88 18.64 -30.13
N GLY A 363 12.34 17.51 -30.68
CA GLY A 363 12.81 16.37 -29.87
C GLY A 363 13.51 15.28 -30.67
N CYS A 364 14.11 14.34 -29.96
CA CYS A 364 14.66 13.10 -30.54
C CYS A 364 13.51 12.28 -31.14
N ARG A 365 13.68 11.73 -32.36
CA ARG A 365 12.68 10.85 -32.97
C ARG A 365 12.95 9.42 -32.50
N PRO A 366 12.08 8.80 -31.67
CA PRO A 366 12.28 7.42 -31.28
C PRO A 366 12.10 6.50 -32.50
N ALA A 367 12.87 5.42 -32.56
CA ALA A 367 12.60 4.36 -33.52
C ALA A 367 11.23 3.73 -33.20
N LYS A 368 10.35 3.62 -34.20
CA LYS A 368 8.99 3.10 -34.06
C LYS A 368 8.87 1.78 -34.81
N HIS A 369 8.67 0.70 -34.07
CA HIS A 369 8.48 -0.64 -34.62
C HIS A 369 7.02 -1.05 -34.44
N VAL A 370 6.38 -1.53 -35.51
CA VAL A 370 5.00 -2.03 -35.47
C VAL A 370 5.02 -3.52 -35.80
N LEU A 371 4.51 -4.32 -34.88
CA LEU A 371 4.50 -5.78 -34.98
C LEU A 371 3.05 -6.24 -35.09
N ASP A 372 2.63 -6.63 -36.29
CA ASP A 372 1.34 -7.25 -36.54
C ASP A 372 1.42 -8.76 -36.24
N VAL A 373 0.66 -9.22 -35.24
CA VAL A 373 0.66 -10.63 -34.82
C VAL A 373 -0.75 -11.18 -34.78
N ALA A 374 -0.93 -12.48 -34.98
CA ALA A 374 -2.23 -13.13 -34.76
C ALA A 374 -2.62 -13.01 -33.27
N ASN A 375 -3.90 -12.73 -32.98
CA ASN A 375 -4.38 -12.51 -31.61
C ASN A 375 -4.03 -13.69 -30.70
N GLY A 376 -3.25 -13.43 -29.65
CA GLY A 376 -2.82 -14.41 -28.67
C GLY A 376 -2.90 -13.93 -27.22
N GLY A 377 -3.44 -12.73 -26.98
CA GLY A 377 -3.69 -12.19 -25.65
C GLY A 377 -2.53 -11.36 -25.09
N LEU A 378 -2.85 -10.62 -24.03
CA LEU A 378 -2.02 -9.53 -23.50
C LEU A 378 -0.60 -9.96 -23.12
N SER A 379 -0.46 -11.08 -22.40
CA SER A 379 0.84 -11.61 -21.99
C SER A 379 1.74 -11.96 -23.18
N ARG A 380 1.17 -12.51 -24.26
CA ARG A 380 1.93 -12.85 -25.47
C ARG A 380 2.36 -11.59 -26.22
N ALA A 381 1.49 -10.59 -26.32
CA ALA A 381 1.86 -9.29 -26.89
C ALA A 381 3.00 -8.62 -26.10
N ARG A 382 2.94 -8.65 -24.76
CA ARG A 382 4.02 -8.13 -23.88
C ARG A 382 5.35 -8.86 -24.09
N ASN A 383 5.33 -10.19 -24.23
CA ASN A 383 6.55 -10.97 -24.49
C ASN A 383 7.15 -10.72 -25.88
N ILE A 384 6.32 -10.60 -26.93
CA ILE A 384 6.80 -10.26 -28.28
C ILE A 384 7.45 -8.87 -28.27
N GLY A 385 6.92 -7.92 -27.49
CA GLY A 385 7.58 -6.64 -27.24
C GLY A 385 8.92 -6.77 -26.51
N LEU A 386 9.01 -7.63 -25.48
CA LEU A 386 10.25 -7.92 -24.74
C LEU A 386 11.33 -8.58 -25.62
N GLU A 387 10.94 -9.47 -26.53
CA GLU A 387 11.83 -10.15 -27.47
C GLU A 387 12.48 -9.16 -28.46
N GLN A 388 11.72 -8.15 -28.90
CA GLN A 388 12.21 -7.09 -29.81
C GLN A 388 12.85 -5.90 -29.07
N ALA A 389 12.68 -5.78 -27.75
CA ALA A 389 13.25 -4.71 -26.96
C ALA A 389 14.78 -4.75 -26.92
N SER A 390 15.43 -3.66 -27.32
CA SER A 390 16.89 -3.49 -27.29
C SER A 390 17.40 -2.66 -26.11
N GLY A 391 16.53 -1.95 -25.40
CA GLY A 391 16.87 -1.14 -24.22
C GLY A 391 17.19 -1.98 -22.98
N GLU A 392 17.99 -1.43 -22.09
CA GLU A 392 18.31 -2.05 -20.79
C GLU A 392 17.09 -2.08 -19.86
N ILE A 393 16.16 -1.14 -20.06
CA ILE A 393 14.88 -1.04 -19.35
C ILE A 393 13.75 -1.20 -20.37
N VAL A 394 12.76 -2.02 -20.02
CA VAL A 394 11.53 -2.20 -20.81
C VAL A 394 10.37 -1.59 -20.04
N ALA A 395 9.79 -0.52 -20.59
CA ALA A 395 8.59 0.13 -20.08
C ALA A 395 7.36 -0.38 -20.83
N TYR A 396 6.25 -0.59 -20.13
CA TYR A 396 4.99 -1.04 -20.69
C TYR A 396 3.90 0.00 -20.46
N THR A 397 3.12 0.25 -21.51
CA THR A 397 1.88 1.00 -21.42
C THR A 397 0.84 0.43 -22.41
N ASP A 398 -0.41 0.84 -22.25
CA ASP A 398 -1.53 0.33 -23.04
C ASP A 398 -1.98 1.40 -24.06
N ALA A 399 -2.52 0.98 -25.21
CA ALA A 399 -2.94 1.90 -26.27
C ALA A 399 -4.13 2.84 -25.92
N ASP A 400 -4.69 2.74 -24.70
CA ASP A 400 -5.70 3.64 -24.12
C ASP A 400 -5.14 4.58 -23.03
N VAL A 401 -3.82 4.80 -23.03
CA VAL A 401 -3.08 5.65 -22.09
C VAL A 401 -2.45 6.86 -22.79
N ARG A 402 -2.51 8.02 -22.13
CA ARG A 402 -1.65 9.20 -22.40
C ARG A 402 -0.57 9.30 -21.31
N VAL A 403 0.70 9.38 -21.68
CA VAL A 403 1.81 9.48 -20.71
C VAL A 403 2.21 10.93 -20.40
N ASP A 404 2.87 11.14 -19.26
CA ASP A 404 3.52 12.41 -18.93
C ASP A 404 4.81 12.62 -19.76
N PRO A 405 5.16 13.85 -20.18
CA PRO A 405 6.43 14.12 -20.87
C PRO A 405 7.69 13.67 -20.13
N LEU A 406 7.66 13.54 -18.80
CA LEU A 406 8.76 12.99 -17.99
C LEU A 406 8.46 11.60 -17.41
N TRP A 407 7.45 10.91 -17.95
CA TRP A 407 7.04 9.58 -17.49
C TRP A 407 8.22 8.59 -17.44
N LEU A 408 9.02 8.51 -18.52
CA LEU A 408 10.21 7.65 -18.54
C LEU A 408 11.27 8.08 -17.52
N ALA A 409 11.58 9.39 -17.42
CA ALA A 409 12.54 9.89 -16.44
C ALA A 409 12.14 9.50 -15.00
N TYR A 410 10.87 9.65 -14.64
CA TYR A 410 10.35 9.27 -13.34
C TYR A 410 10.21 7.75 -13.13
N LEU A 411 9.98 6.94 -14.18
CA LEU A 411 10.03 5.48 -14.07
C LEU A 411 11.45 4.95 -13.89
N VAL A 412 12.44 5.56 -14.55
CA VAL A 412 13.84 5.15 -14.54
C VAL A 412 14.57 5.62 -13.28
N GLN A 413 14.22 6.78 -12.72
CA GLN A 413 14.88 7.34 -11.53
C GLN A 413 14.98 6.34 -10.35
N PRO A 414 13.95 5.55 -9.97
CA PRO A 414 14.09 4.51 -8.94
C PRO A 414 15.06 3.39 -9.32
N LEU A 415 15.09 2.96 -10.60
CA LEU A 415 15.94 1.89 -11.11
C LEU A 415 17.44 2.25 -11.12
N LEU A 416 17.75 3.56 -11.11
CA LEU A 416 19.11 4.11 -11.00
C LEU A 416 19.52 4.47 -9.56
N THR A 417 18.56 4.84 -8.70
CA THR A 417 18.83 5.38 -7.35
C THR A 417 18.57 4.39 -6.21
N SER A 418 18.10 3.17 -6.49
CA SER A 418 17.77 2.15 -5.48
C SER A 418 17.92 0.72 -6.00
N ASP A 419 17.82 -0.26 -5.10
CA ASP A 419 18.02 -1.69 -5.36
C ASP A 419 16.77 -2.40 -5.96
N VAL A 420 16.02 -1.68 -6.80
CA VAL A 420 14.79 -2.17 -7.42
C VAL A 420 15.05 -2.67 -8.85
N VAL A 421 14.34 -3.74 -9.24
CA VAL A 421 14.39 -4.30 -10.61
C VAL A 421 13.18 -3.90 -11.45
N GLY A 422 12.15 -3.36 -10.80
CA GLY A 422 10.95 -2.80 -11.42
C GLY A 422 10.61 -1.43 -10.85
N SER A 423 9.76 -0.69 -11.54
CA SER A 423 9.25 0.62 -11.17
C SER A 423 7.85 0.80 -11.76
N GLY A 424 7.02 1.65 -11.16
CA GLY A 424 5.70 1.99 -11.68
C GLY A 424 5.13 3.23 -11.01
N GLY A 425 4.01 3.74 -11.52
CA GLY A 425 3.42 5.00 -11.06
C GLY A 425 1.90 4.98 -10.87
N PRO A 426 1.29 6.14 -10.58
CA PRO A 426 -0.14 6.26 -10.41
C PRO A 426 -0.87 6.38 -11.76
N ASN A 427 -2.06 5.78 -11.81
CA ASN A 427 -3.00 5.92 -12.92
C ASN A 427 -4.00 7.03 -12.57
N VAL A 428 -4.01 8.10 -13.36
CA VAL A 428 -4.88 9.27 -13.19
C VAL A 428 -6.07 9.13 -14.13
N VAL A 429 -7.25 9.55 -13.66
CA VAL A 429 -8.45 9.61 -14.50
C VAL A 429 -8.38 10.88 -15.37
N PRO A 430 -8.50 10.78 -16.71
CA PRO A 430 -8.63 11.97 -17.58
C PRO A 430 -9.76 12.87 -17.10
N ALA A 431 -9.59 14.19 -17.13
CA ALA A 431 -10.66 15.13 -16.75
C ALA A 431 -11.75 15.24 -17.83
N ASP A 432 -11.36 14.94 -19.08
CA ASP A 432 -12.13 14.91 -20.31
C ASP A 432 -12.83 13.56 -20.58
N ASP A 433 -12.60 12.54 -19.74
CA ASP A 433 -13.25 11.23 -19.84
C ASP A 433 -14.80 11.40 -19.81
N PRO A 434 -15.57 10.67 -20.66
CA PRO A 434 -17.03 10.74 -20.67
C PRO A 434 -17.65 10.44 -19.29
N ARG A 435 -18.83 11.00 -18.99
CA ARG A 435 -19.47 10.87 -17.66
C ARG A 435 -19.64 9.42 -17.15
N ILE A 436 -19.83 8.45 -18.05
CA ILE A 436 -19.86 7.03 -17.69
C ILE A 436 -18.46 6.52 -17.33
N ALA A 437 -17.43 6.89 -18.09
CA ALA A 437 -16.03 6.57 -17.79
C ALA A 437 -15.60 7.18 -16.44
N GLN A 438 -15.96 8.45 -16.17
CA GLN A 438 -15.78 9.08 -14.84
C GLN A 438 -16.44 8.29 -13.70
N SER A 439 -17.64 7.74 -13.95
CA SER A 439 -18.35 6.92 -12.96
C SER A 439 -17.68 5.55 -12.78
N VAL A 440 -17.21 4.93 -13.87
CA VAL A 440 -16.47 3.65 -13.86
C VAL A 440 -15.12 3.78 -13.16
N ALA A 441 -14.41 4.90 -13.34
CA ALA A 441 -13.16 5.19 -12.65
C ALA A 441 -13.29 5.31 -11.13
N ARG A 442 -14.52 5.52 -10.64
CA ARG A 442 -14.86 5.64 -9.22
C ARG A 442 -15.63 4.42 -8.70
N ALA A 443 -15.76 3.38 -9.52
CA ALA A 443 -16.28 2.06 -9.16
C ALA A 443 -15.15 1.13 -8.68
N PRO A 444 -15.44 0.04 -7.95
CA PRO A 444 -14.42 -0.84 -7.42
C PRO A 444 -13.72 -1.64 -8.53
N GLY A 445 -12.44 -1.97 -8.31
CA GLY A 445 -11.68 -2.84 -9.20
C GLY A 445 -11.07 -2.18 -10.44
N GLY A 446 -10.77 -0.87 -10.40
CA GLY A 446 -9.87 -0.24 -11.37
C GLY A 446 -8.40 -0.69 -11.21
N PRO A 447 -7.52 -0.40 -12.17
CA PRO A 447 -6.09 -0.72 -12.11
C PRO A 447 -5.36 0.23 -11.14
N THR A 448 -4.97 -0.27 -9.97
CA THR A 448 -4.30 0.51 -8.93
C THR A 448 -3.06 -0.23 -8.40
N HIS A 449 -2.01 0.52 -8.08
CA HIS A 449 -0.81 0.02 -7.43
C HIS A 449 -1.09 -0.43 -5.98
N VAL A 450 -0.20 -1.28 -5.46
CA VAL A 450 -0.24 -1.78 -4.08
C VAL A 450 1.14 -1.56 -3.46
N LEU A 451 1.23 -0.75 -2.41
CA LEU A 451 2.52 -0.30 -1.85
C LEU A 451 2.80 -0.96 -0.50
N LEU A 452 3.97 -1.58 -0.35
CA LEU A 452 4.47 -2.07 0.94
C LEU A 452 4.81 -0.89 1.87
N ASP A 453 5.43 0.15 1.30
CA ASP A 453 5.77 1.43 1.94
C ASP A 453 5.75 2.57 0.90
N ASP A 454 6.09 3.81 1.26
CA ASP A 454 6.09 4.97 0.34
C ASP A 454 7.15 4.91 -0.79
N ARG A 455 7.92 3.82 -0.90
CA ARG A 455 8.97 3.59 -1.91
C ARG A 455 8.81 2.28 -2.68
N ILE A 456 8.30 1.23 -2.05
CA ILE A 456 8.28 -0.14 -2.60
C ILE A 456 6.84 -0.61 -2.87
N ALA A 457 6.60 -1.11 -4.08
CA ALA A 457 5.36 -1.74 -4.50
C ALA A 457 5.38 -3.28 -4.35
N GLU A 458 4.26 -3.84 -3.90
CA GLU A 458 3.94 -5.27 -4.13
C GLU A 458 3.36 -5.50 -5.53
N HIS A 459 2.73 -4.48 -6.13
CA HIS A 459 2.16 -4.54 -7.47
C HIS A 459 2.10 -3.16 -8.12
N VAL A 460 2.49 -3.11 -9.39
CA VAL A 460 2.33 -1.96 -10.29
C VAL A 460 1.46 -2.39 -11.50
N PRO A 461 0.43 -1.62 -11.91
CA PRO A 461 -0.48 -2.06 -12.97
C PRO A 461 0.16 -2.14 -14.35
N GLY A 462 -0.34 -3.03 -15.19
CA GLY A 462 0.18 -3.30 -16.54
C GLY A 462 0.30 -2.08 -17.50
N CYS A 463 -0.47 -1.02 -17.26
CA CYS A 463 -0.48 0.20 -18.07
C CYS A 463 0.58 1.25 -17.67
N ASN A 464 1.28 1.06 -16.54
CA ASN A 464 2.26 2.01 -16.00
C ASN A 464 3.36 1.31 -15.18
N MET A 465 4.21 0.57 -15.87
CA MET A 465 5.30 -0.21 -15.26
C MET A 465 6.56 -0.22 -16.14
N ALA A 466 7.73 -0.28 -15.54
CA ALA A 466 9.00 -0.53 -16.21
C ALA A 466 9.85 -1.49 -15.40
N PHE A 467 10.69 -2.28 -16.09
CA PHE A 467 11.59 -3.25 -15.45
C PHE A 467 12.94 -3.28 -16.15
N ARG A 468 13.98 -3.69 -15.43
CA ARG A 468 15.24 -4.08 -16.06
C ARG A 468 14.99 -5.30 -16.95
N ARG A 469 15.53 -5.27 -18.17
CA ARG A 469 15.32 -6.30 -19.20
C ARG A 469 15.85 -7.66 -18.76
N ASP A 470 17.01 -7.69 -18.12
CA ASP A 470 17.64 -8.88 -17.55
C ASP A 470 16.76 -9.55 -16.48
N ALA A 471 16.16 -8.77 -15.57
CA ALA A 471 15.28 -9.27 -14.53
C ALA A 471 13.98 -9.88 -15.10
N LEU A 472 13.39 -9.27 -16.15
CA LEU A 472 12.24 -9.86 -16.85
C LEU A 472 12.60 -11.16 -17.57
N LEU A 473 13.73 -11.19 -18.29
CA LEU A 473 14.19 -12.40 -18.98
C LEU A 473 14.50 -13.53 -18.00
N ALA A 474 15.14 -13.22 -16.87
CA ALA A 474 15.44 -14.18 -15.81
C ALA A 474 14.19 -14.83 -15.19
N ILE A 475 13.02 -14.19 -15.24
CA ILE A 475 11.75 -14.78 -14.80
C ILE A 475 10.93 -15.43 -15.92
N GLY A 476 11.39 -15.37 -17.16
CA GLY A 476 10.68 -15.88 -18.35
C GLY A 476 9.57 -14.95 -18.86
N GLY A 477 9.68 -13.64 -18.63
CA GLY A 477 8.70 -12.64 -19.09
C GLY A 477 7.33 -12.75 -18.42
N PHE A 478 6.27 -12.37 -19.16
CA PHE A 478 4.87 -12.52 -18.77
C PHE A 478 4.39 -13.95 -19.06
N ASN A 479 3.44 -14.45 -18.28
CA ASN A 479 3.03 -15.86 -18.39
C ASN A 479 1.84 -16.02 -19.39
N PRO A 480 2.02 -16.65 -20.58
CA PRO A 480 1.07 -16.54 -21.70
C PRO A 480 -0.38 -16.98 -21.42
N ILE A 481 -0.60 -17.85 -20.43
CA ILE A 481 -1.93 -18.22 -19.91
C ILE A 481 -2.81 -17.01 -19.58
N TYR A 482 -2.24 -15.91 -19.09
CA TYR A 482 -3.01 -14.72 -18.75
C TYR A 482 -3.36 -13.92 -20.01
N LEU A 483 -4.40 -14.37 -20.72
CA LEU A 483 -4.86 -13.79 -21.98
C LEU A 483 -5.45 -12.37 -21.84
N ARG A 484 -6.00 -12.03 -20.66
CA ARG A 484 -6.79 -10.79 -20.44
C ARG A 484 -6.39 -9.96 -19.24
N ALA A 485 -5.97 -10.59 -18.14
CA ALA A 485 -5.72 -9.92 -16.85
C ALA A 485 -4.97 -10.84 -15.89
N GLY A 486 -4.29 -10.25 -14.91
CA GLY A 486 -3.56 -10.94 -13.84
C GLY A 486 -2.09 -11.24 -14.17
N ASP A 487 -1.62 -10.84 -15.34
CA ASP A 487 -0.23 -11.00 -15.78
C ASP A 487 0.70 -9.98 -15.12
N ASP A 488 0.22 -8.76 -14.89
CA ASP A 488 0.86 -7.73 -14.06
C ASP A 488 1.01 -8.18 -12.59
N VAL A 489 -0.02 -8.81 -12.03
CA VAL A 489 0.05 -9.41 -10.68
C VAL A 489 1.05 -10.58 -10.64
N ASP A 490 0.99 -11.50 -11.60
CA ASP A 490 1.88 -12.66 -11.66
C ASP A 490 3.35 -12.29 -11.85
N VAL A 491 3.66 -11.31 -12.72
CA VAL A 491 5.03 -10.86 -12.95
C VAL A 491 5.58 -10.18 -11.69
N CYS A 492 4.79 -9.32 -11.04
CA CYS A 492 5.20 -8.65 -9.80
C CYS A 492 5.49 -9.64 -8.68
N TRP A 493 4.65 -10.67 -8.49
CA TRP A 493 4.88 -11.69 -7.48
C TRP A 493 6.05 -12.63 -7.82
N ARG A 494 6.29 -12.96 -9.10
CA ARG A 494 7.48 -13.75 -9.50
C ARG A 494 8.80 -13.02 -9.30
N LEU A 495 8.84 -11.69 -9.47
CA LEU A 495 10.01 -10.87 -9.12
C LEU A 495 10.25 -10.91 -7.59
N GLN A 496 9.21 -10.67 -6.79
CA GLN A 496 9.31 -10.72 -5.33
C GLN A 496 9.64 -12.11 -4.77
N ALA A 497 9.21 -13.18 -5.43
CA ALA A 497 9.56 -14.56 -5.06
C ALA A 497 11.07 -14.85 -5.19
N ARG A 498 11.81 -14.05 -5.98
CA ARG A 498 13.29 -14.05 -6.05
C ARG A 498 13.96 -13.11 -5.03
N GLY A 499 13.19 -12.46 -4.15
CA GLY A 499 13.69 -11.46 -3.21
C GLY A 499 13.91 -10.06 -3.81
N TRP A 500 13.56 -9.85 -5.08
CA TRP A 500 13.73 -8.56 -5.73
C TRP A 500 12.59 -7.58 -5.40
N LYS A 501 12.91 -6.28 -5.48
CA LYS A 501 12.01 -5.17 -5.14
C LYS A 501 11.50 -4.45 -6.38
N ILE A 502 10.31 -3.88 -6.27
CA ILE A 502 9.68 -3.02 -7.28
C ILE A 502 9.52 -1.64 -6.65
N GLY A 503 10.09 -0.60 -7.26
CA GLY A 503 9.94 0.77 -6.82
C GLY A 503 8.58 1.35 -7.19
N PHE A 504 8.19 2.41 -6.48
CA PHE A 504 7.06 3.25 -6.83
C PHE A 504 7.51 4.70 -7.02
N SER A 505 7.20 5.25 -8.18
CA SER A 505 7.44 6.64 -8.52
C SER A 505 6.13 7.40 -8.55
N PRO A 506 5.83 8.22 -7.53
CA PRO A 506 4.55 8.93 -7.46
C PRO A 506 4.38 10.00 -8.55
N ALA A 507 5.44 10.30 -9.31
CA ALA A 507 5.51 11.31 -10.35
C ALA A 507 5.50 10.73 -11.77
N ALA A 508 5.69 9.41 -11.93
CA ALA A 508 5.51 8.68 -13.19
C ALA A 508 4.02 8.53 -13.51
N ILE A 509 3.32 9.66 -13.71
CA ILE A 509 1.88 9.69 -13.91
C ILE A 509 1.51 9.28 -15.33
N VAL A 510 0.38 8.58 -15.46
CA VAL A 510 -0.28 8.37 -16.75
C VAL A 510 -1.77 8.66 -16.63
N TRP A 511 -2.39 9.12 -17.71
CA TRP A 511 -3.84 9.29 -17.81
C TRP A 511 -4.44 8.08 -18.53
N HIS A 512 -5.22 7.27 -17.81
CA HIS A 512 -5.79 6.03 -18.36
C HIS A 512 -7.27 6.22 -18.68
N ARG A 513 -7.65 6.10 -19.96
CA ARG A 513 -9.05 6.27 -20.40
C ARG A 513 -9.92 5.12 -19.89
N HIS A 514 -10.94 5.45 -19.10
CA HIS A 514 -11.81 4.43 -18.50
C HIS A 514 -12.90 3.95 -19.46
N ARG A 515 -13.45 2.76 -19.19
CA ARG A 515 -14.45 2.13 -20.05
C ARG A 515 -15.73 2.96 -20.10
N ALA A 516 -16.04 3.54 -21.27
CA ALA A 516 -17.21 4.40 -21.48
C ALA A 516 -18.58 3.71 -21.42
N THR A 517 -18.65 2.39 -21.17
CA THR A 517 -19.92 1.64 -21.05
C THR A 517 -19.89 0.61 -19.91
N VAL A 518 -21.05 0.43 -19.27
CA VAL A 518 -21.26 -0.58 -18.21
C VAL A 518 -21.02 -2.01 -18.73
N ARG A 519 -21.34 -2.29 -20.00
CA ARG A 519 -21.07 -3.58 -20.64
C ARG A 519 -19.57 -3.86 -20.80
N ALA A 520 -18.76 -2.83 -21.09
CA ALA A 520 -17.31 -2.98 -21.13
C ALA A 520 -16.72 -3.19 -19.72
N TYR A 521 -17.19 -2.45 -18.71
CA TYR A 521 -16.83 -2.66 -17.31
C TYR A 521 -17.17 -4.08 -16.81
N TRP A 522 -18.37 -4.59 -17.11
CA TRP A 522 -18.77 -5.97 -16.77
C TRP A 522 -17.80 -7.00 -17.37
N ARG A 523 -17.45 -6.86 -18.65
CA ARG A 523 -16.49 -7.76 -19.32
C ARG A 523 -15.11 -7.70 -18.67
N GLN A 524 -14.64 -6.50 -18.30
CA GLN A 524 -13.37 -6.31 -17.60
C GLN A 524 -13.37 -7.01 -16.24
N GLN A 525 -14.37 -6.76 -15.38
CA GLN A 525 -14.44 -7.39 -14.05
C GLN A 525 -14.65 -8.92 -14.14
N ALA A 526 -15.35 -9.43 -15.16
CA ALA A 526 -15.42 -10.87 -15.42
C ALA A 526 -14.06 -11.45 -15.87
N GLY A 527 -13.31 -10.76 -16.73
CA GLY A 527 -11.94 -11.15 -17.08
C GLY A 527 -10.97 -11.13 -15.89
N TYR A 528 -11.17 -10.18 -14.95
CA TYR A 528 -10.40 -10.13 -13.72
C TYR A 528 -10.70 -11.34 -12.83
N GLY A 529 -11.97 -11.71 -12.64
CA GLY A 529 -12.34 -12.91 -11.87
C GLY A 529 -11.84 -14.23 -12.48
N GLU A 530 -11.74 -14.30 -13.81
CA GLU A 530 -11.12 -15.42 -14.54
C GLU A 530 -9.61 -15.51 -14.20
N GLY A 531 -8.87 -14.39 -14.32
CA GLY A 531 -7.46 -14.30 -13.94
C GLY A 531 -7.19 -14.54 -12.44
N GLU A 532 -8.05 -14.04 -11.54
CA GLU A 532 -7.99 -14.31 -10.09
C GLU A 532 -7.97 -15.81 -9.78
N THR A 533 -8.73 -16.60 -10.53
CA THR A 533 -8.83 -18.05 -10.31
C THR A 533 -7.54 -18.76 -10.69
N TRP A 534 -6.91 -18.35 -11.79
CA TRP A 534 -5.63 -18.90 -12.25
C TRP A 534 -4.46 -18.42 -11.39
N LEU A 535 -4.48 -17.17 -10.92
CA LEU A 535 -3.57 -16.67 -9.89
C LEU A 535 -3.68 -17.46 -8.58
N ALA A 536 -4.89 -17.81 -8.13
CA ALA A 536 -5.09 -18.59 -6.91
C ALA A 536 -4.54 -20.02 -6.98
N LEU A 537 -4.51 -20.63 -8.17
CA LEU A 537 -3.89 -21.93 -8.41
C LEU A 537 -2.36 -21.84 -8.40
N LYS A 538 -1.79 -20.78 -8.99
CA LYS A 538 -0.33 -20.60 -9.14
C LYS A 538 0.35 -20.06 -7.87
N HIS A 539 -0.30 -19.12 -7.18
CA HIS A 539 0.19 -18.40 -5.99
C HIS A 539 -0.78 -18.56 -4.80
N PRO A 540 -1.01 -19.79 -4.30
CA PRO A 540 -2.03 -20.05 -3.28
C PRO A 540 -1.73 -19.41 -1.91
N ASP A 541 -0.50 -18.97 -1.64
CA ASP A 541 -0.11 -18.19 -0.46
C ASP A 541 -0.61 -16.74 -0.51
N LYS A 542 -0.88 -16.24 -1.72
CA LYS A 542 -1.41 -14.90 -1.99
C LYS A 542 -2.94 -14.84 -1.98
N PHE A 543 -3.64 -15.86 -1.48
CA PHE A 543 -5.10 -15.90 -1.40
C PHE A 543 -5.60 -16.37 -0.04
N VAL A 544 -6.73 -15.80 0.41
CA VAL A 544 -7.46 -16.23 1.61
C VAL A 544 -8.94 -16.26 1.30
N GLY A 545 -9.58 -17.44 1.44
CA GLY A 545 -11.02 -17.59 1.23
C GLY A 545 -11.50 -17.42 -0.23
N GLY A 546 -10.59 -17.32 -1.19
CA GLY A 546 -10.89 -17.05 -2.61
C GLY A 546 -10.68 -15.60 -3.04
N ASP A 547 -10.28 -14.72 -2.12
CA ASP A 547 -9.91 -13.33 -2.44
C ASP A 547 -8.39 -13.13 -2.30
N MET A 548 -7.83 -12.20 -3.08
CA MET A 548 -6.39 -11.89 -3.06
C MET A 548 -5.98 -11.27 -1.72
N LEU A 549 -4.84 -11.74 -1.21
CA LEU A 549 -4.13 -11.19 -0.07
C LEU A 549 -3.03 -10.25 -0.56
N TRP A 550 -3.31 -8.95 -0.46
CA TRP A 550 -2.28 -7.92 -0.52
C TRP A 550 -1.62 -7.77 0.85
N ARG A 551 -0.28 -7.81 0.89
CA ARG A 551 0.55 -7.42 2.04
C ARG A 551 0.70 -5.90 2.08
N GLY A 552 0.81 -5.27 0.91
CA GLY A 552 0.83 -3.82 0.75
C GLY A 552 -0.56 -3.18 0.82
N ARG A 553 -0.57 -1.85 0.72
CA ARG A 553 -1.71 -0.96 0.87
C ARG A 553 -2.11 -0.39 -0.49
N ILE A 554 -3.40 -0.33 -0.75
CA ILE A 554 -3.93 0.38 -1.92
C ILE A 554 -4.03 1.87 -1.54
N TYR A 555 -3.08 2.68 -1.99
CA TYR A 555 -3.16 4.13 -1.84
C TYR A 555 -4.02 4.68 -2.98
N SER A 556 -5.26 5.06 -2.67
CA SER A 556 -6.19 5.61 -3.65
C SER A 556 -6.99 6.75 -3.03
N PRO A 557 -7.24 7.86 -3.76
CA PRO A 557 -8.13 8.91 -3.30
C PRO A 557 -9.60 8.47 -3.30
N LEU A 558 -9.92 7.31 -3.90
CA LEU A 558 -11.29 6.83 -4.01
C LEU A 558 -11.94 6.68 -2.63
N PRO A 559 -13.13 7.26 -2.39
CA PRO A 559 -13.73 7.32 -1.05
C PRO A 559 -13.98 5.96 -0.41
N PHE A 560 -14.32 4.94 -1.22
CA PHE A 560 -14.51 3.59 -0.70
C PHE A 560 -13.21 3.04 -0.10
N VAL A 561 -12.04 3.37 -0.67
CA VAL A 561 -10.71 2.98 -0.17
C VAL A 561 -10.42 3.68 1.16
N ARG A 562 -10.71 4.98 1.27
CA ARG A 562 -10.65 5.72 2.55
C ARG A 562 -11.54 5.06 3.62
N ALA A 563 -12.73 4.59 3.24
CA ALA A 563 -13.65 3.89 4.12
C ALA A 563 -13.26 2.43 4.48
N LEU A 564 -12.19 1.87 3.89
CA LEU A 564 -11.64 0.55 4.28
C LEU A 564 -10.74 0.61 5.52
N TYR A 565 -10.39 1.81 5.98
CA TYR A 565 -9.39 2.00 7.04
C TYR A 565 -9.88 2.99 8.09
N ARG A 566 -9.58 2.71 9.35
CA ARG A 566 -9.67 3.70 10.43
C ARG A 566 -8.26 4.19 10.75
N ALA A 567 -7.97 5.42 10.35
CA ALA A 567 -6.72 6.10 10.69
C ALA A 567 -6.64 6.31 12.22
N ARG A 568 -5.53 5.85 12.81
CA ARG A 568 -5.05 6.21 14.14
C ARG A 568 -3.81 7.07 13.95
N LEU A 569 -3.88 8.32 14.38
CA LEU A 569 -2.76 9.24 14.30
C LEU A 569 -1.87 9.06 15.53
N ASN A 570 -0.59 8.76 15.34
CA ASN A 570 0.42 8.97 16.37
C ASN A 570 1.10 10.32 16.10
N THR A 571 0.64 11.32 16.84
CA THR A 571 1.19 12.67 16.85
C THR A 571 2.26 12.86 17.93
N GLY A 572 2.79 11.77 18.49
CA GLY A 572 3.78 11.80 19.57
C GLY A 572 3.23 12.27 20.91
N VAL A 573 4.12 12.40 21.89
CA VAL A 573 3.76 12.90 23.23
C VAL A 573 3.22 14.33 23.07
N TRP A 574 2.03 14.59 23.63
CA TRP A 574 1.30 15.87 23.54
C TRP A 574 0.93 16.39 22.14
N GLY A 575 1.18 15.64 21.06
CA GLY A 575 0.92 16.10 19.70
C GLY A 575 2.10 16.84 19.04
N THR A 576 3.32 16.70 19.57
CA THR A 576 4.52 17.42 19.10
C THR A 576 5.45 16.59 18.20
N ALA A 577 5.03 15.41 17.71
CA ALA A 577 5.83 14.65 16.75
C ALA A 577 6.15 15.51 15.51
N PRO A 578 7.43 15.66 15.14
CA PRO A 578 7.79 16.44 13.94
C PRO A 578 7.21 15.81 12.68
N PHE A 579 7.09 14.48 12.65
CA PHE A 579 6.53 13.69 11.55
C PHE A 579 5.51 12.68 12.10
N PRO A 580 4.22 13.03 12.16
CA PRO A 580 3.18 12.15 12.68
C PRO A 580 2.98 10.91 11.80
N SER A 581 2.91 9.72 12.40
CA SER A 581 2.62 8.49 11.67
C SER A 581 1.12 8.19 11.65
N VAL A 582 0.58 7.97 10.46
CA VAL A 582 -0.83 7.61 10.24
C VAL A 582 -0.94 6.07 10.18
N TYR A 583 -1.39 5.45 11.27
CA TYR A 583 -1.63 4.01 11.34
C TYR A 583 -3.05 3.68 10.91
N ASN A 584 -3.22 3.17 9.69
CA ASN A 584 -4.50 2.68 9.21
C ASN A 584 -4.81 1.28 9.77
N SER A 585 -5.64 1.18 10.81
CA SER A 585 -6.22 -0.10 11.21
C SER A 585 -7.27 -0.52 10.17
N GLY A 586 -7.09 -1.69 9.58
CA GLY A 586 -8.03 -2.24 8.59
C GLY A 586 -9.44 -2.37 9.18
N ALA A 587 -10.45 -2.02 8.38
CA ALA A 587 -11.84 -2.15 8.79
C ALA A 587 -12.19 -3.63 9.06
N SER A 588 -13.13 -3.87 9.97
CA SER A 588 -13.55 -5.22 10.32
C SER A 588 -14.14 -5.94 9.10
N GLY A 589 -13.88 -7.24 8.96
CA GLY A 589 -14.39 -8.04 7.84
C GLY A 589 -15.92 -8.01 7.71
N LEU A 590 -16.63 -7.80 8.84
CA LEU A 590 -18.08 -7.59 8.87
C LEU A 590 -18.55 -6.38 8.04
N SER A 591 -17.71 -5.34 7.91
CA SER A 591 -18.04 -4.12 7.16
C SER A 591 -18.04 -4.29 5.63
N PHE A 592 -17.58 -5.46 5.15
CA PHE A 592 -17.51 -5.84 3.74
C PHE A 592 -18.46 -6.98 3.35
N LEU A 593 -18.99 -7.72 4.34
CA LEU A 593 -19.97 -8.78 4.10
C LEU A 593 -21.11 -8.30 3.17
N PRO A 594 -21.78 -7.14 3.40
CA PRO A 594 -22.89 -6.71 2.56
C PRO A 594 -22.55 -6.49 1.09
N THR A 595 -21.28 -6.28 0.74
CA THR A 595 -20.84 -6.04 -0.65
C THR A 595 -20.14 -7.24 -1.27
N SER A 596 -20.07 -8.38 -0.57
CA SER A 596 -19.51 -9.62 -1.10
C SER A 596 -20.49 -10.35 -2.03
N ALA A 597 -19.97 -11.04 -3.05
CA ALA A 597 -20.80 -11.82 -3.96
C ALA A 597 -21.62 -12.89 -3.21
N GLY A 598 -21.01 -13.56 -2.22
CA GLY A 598 -21.66 -14.58 -1.41
C GLY A 598 -22.84 -14.05 -0.60
N TRP A 599 -22.73 -12.85 -0.01
CA TRP A 599 -23.83 -12.21 0.71
C TRP A 599 -25.00 -11.84 -0.21
N ILE A 600 -24.71 -11.27 -1.39
CA ILE A 600 -25.73 -10.89 -2.37
C ILE A 600 -26.46 -12.15 -2.86
N VAL A 601 -25.73 -13.20 -3.25
CA VAL A 601 -26.32 -14.47 -3.69
C VAL A 601 -27.12 -15.14 -2.57
N MET A 602 -26.61 -15.17 -1.33
CA MET A 602 -27.35 -15.73 -0.19
C MET A 602 -28.63 -14.94 0.11
N SER A 603 -28.58 -13.61 0.06
CA SER A 603 -29.75 -12.74 0.28
C SER A 603 -30.82 -12.98 -0.79
N LEU A 604 -30.43 -13.09 -2.06
CA LEU A 604 -31.33 -13.42 -3.17
C LEU A 604 -31.88 -14.84 -3.07
N ALA A 605 -31.07 -15.81 -2.65
CA ALA A 605 -31.50 -17.19 -2.45
C ALA A 605 -32.53 -17.31 -1.31
N LEU A 606 -32.34 -16.57 -0.20
CA LEU A 606 -33.31 -16.52 0.91
C LEU A 606 -34.63 -15.85 0.51
N ILE A 607 -34.58 -14.79 -0.32
CA ILE A 607 -35.78 -14.17 -0.91
C ILE A 607 -36.53 -15.17 -1.80
N ALA A 608 -35.81 -15.83 -2.72
CA ALA A 608 -36.41 -16.81 -3.63
C ALA A 608 -36.99 -18.01 -2.87
N PHE A 609 -36.26 -18.55 -1.89
CA PHE A 609 -36.73 -19.64 -1.03
C PHE A 609 -37.97 -19.23 -0.25
N GLY A 610 -37.97 -18.08 0.43
CA GLY A 610 -39.11 -17.57 1.19
C GLY A 610 -40.35 -17.25 0.33
N ALA A 611 -40.17 -16.89 -0.95
CA ALA A 611 -41.26 -16.73 -1.91
C ALA A 611 -41.83 -18.09 -2.37
N LEU A 612 -40.96 -19.04 -2.72
CA LEU A 612 -41.35 -20.37 -3.21
C LEU A 612 -41.99 -21.24 -2.11
N THR A 613 -41.49 -21.17 -0.89
CA THR A 613 -41.95 -22.01 0.24
C THR A 613 -43.11 -21.39 1.04
N HIS A 614 -43.57 -20.18 0.67
CA HIS A 614 -44.57 -19.41 1.42
C HIS A 614 -45.84 -20.20 1.78
N TRP A 615 -46.28 -21.08 0.88
CA TRP A 615 -47.48 -21.90 1.01
C TRP A 615 -47.27 -23.14 1.90
N LEU A 616 -46.02 -23.62 2.04
CA LEU A 616 -45.65 -24.84 2.76
C LEU A 616 -45.30 -24.56 4.24
N ALA A 617 -44.67 -23.43 4.53
CA ALA A 617 -44.21 -23.09 5.88
C ALA A 617 -44.23 -21.58 6.12
N ARG A 618 -45.42 -20.99 6.27
CA ARG A 618 -45.66 -19.53 6.30
C ARG A 618 -44.64 -18.74 7.13
N ASP A 619 -44.41 -19.09 8.39
CA ASP A 619 -43.59 -18.27 9.28
C ASP A 619 -42.08 -18.41 9.03
N ALA A 620 -41.60 -19.62 8.76
CA ALA A 620 -40.21 -19.85 8.32
C ALA A 620 -39.92 -19.15 6.98
N SER A 621 -40.90 -19.15 6.07
CA SER A 621 -40.80 -18.50 4.75
C SER A 621 -40.80 -16.98 4.85
N ARG A 622 -41.64 -16.41 5.74
CA ARG A 622 -41.62 -14.99 6.10
C ARG A 622 -40.29 -14.59 6.72
N ALA A 623 -39.75 -15.40 7.63
CA ALA A 623 -38.44 -15.14 8.24
C ALA A 623 -37.32 -15.15 7.18
N ALA A 624 -37.28 -16.15 6.29
CA ALA A 624 -36.32 -16.21 5.19
C ALA A 624 -36.41 -14.98 4.26
N LEU A 625 -37.64 -14.59 3.88
CA LEU A 625 -37.89 -13.41 3.07
C LEU A 625 -37.43 -12.12 3.76
N LEU A 626 -37.75 -11.92 5.04
CA LEU A 626 -37.33 -10.74 5.82
C LEU A 626 -35.81 -10.67 5.98
N ILE A 627 -35.14 -11.79 6.27
CA ILE A 627 -33.68 -11.85 6.42
C ILE A 627 -33.00 -11.55 5.07
N GLY A 628 -33.47 -12.16 3.98
CA GLY A 628 -32.94 -11.90 2.63
C GLY A 628 -33.14 -10.45 2.18
N CYS A 629 -34.32 -9.88 2.42
CA CYS A 629 -34.60 -8.46 2.17
C CYS A 629 -33.71 -7.54 3.01
N ALA A 630 -33.52 -7.82 4.30
CA ALA A 630 -32.61 -7.05 5.15
C ALA A 630 -31.15 -7.11 4.66
N GLY A 631 -30.69 -8.29 4.20
CA GLY A 631 -29.38 -8.47 3.59
C GLY A 631 -29.19 -7.64 2.31
N LEU A 632 -30.21 -7.57 1.45
CA LEU A 632 -30.19 -6.76 0.25
C LEU A 632 -30.26 -5.25 0.56
N VAL A 633 -31.07 -4.83 1.54
CA VAL A 633 -31.13 -3.43 2.01
C VAL A 633 -29.77 -3.00 2.58
N ALA A 634 -29.10 -3.86 3.36
CA ALA A 634 -27.75 -3.58 3.86
C ALA A 634 -26.74 -3.37 2.72
N THR A 635 -26.85 -4.16 1.65
CA THR A 635 -26.06 -4.01 0.41
C THR A 635 -26.30 -2.63 -0.21
N ILE A 636 -27.56 -2.27 -0.46
CA ILE A 636 -27.97 -1.02 -1.11
C ILE A 636 -27.52 0.19 -0.29
N VAL A 637 -27.78 0.20 1.02
CA VAL A 637 -27.37 1.28 1.93
C VAL A 637 -25.84 1.45 1.96
N ARG A 638 -25.07 0.36 1.89
CA ARG A 638 -23.60 0.41 1.83
C ARG A 638 -23.11 1.01 0.51
N CYS A 639 -23.67 0.59 -0.63
CA CYS A 639 -23.32 1.12 -1.95
C CYS A 639 -23.74 2.59 -2.14
N LEU A 640 -24.89 3.00 -1.59
CA LEU A 640 -25.32 4.41 -1.58
C LEU A 640 -24.40 5.29 -0.73
N LYS A 641 -23.83 4.77 0.37
CA LYS A 641 -22.80 5.49 1.15
C LYS A 641 -21.55 5.72 0.30
N PHE A 642 -21.01 4.70 -0.37
CA PHE A 642 -19.86 4.87 -1.27
C PHE A 642 -20.12 5.88 -2.41
N ALA A 643 -21.35 5.91 -2.93
CA ALA A 643 -21.77 6.85 -3.96
C ALA A 643 -21.97 8.30 -3.47
N ARG A 644 -22.23 8.52 -2.17
CA ARG A 644 -22.39 9.86 -1.60
C ARG A 644 -21.09 10.66 -1.70
N ASP A 645 -19.97 9.99 -1.46
CA ASP A 645 -18.65 10.60 -1.32
C ASP A 645 -17.96 10.83 -2.68
N VAL A 646 -18.66 10.57 -3.79
CA VAL A 646 -18.19 10.83 -5.16
C VAL A 646 -18.08 12.35 -5.39
N GLU A 647 -16.88 12.87 -5.22
CA GLU A 647 -16.49 14.24 -5.55
C GLU A 647 -15.82 14.29 -6.95
N TYR A 648 -16.51 14.90 -7.91
CA TYR A 648 -15.93 15.51 -9.10
C TYR A 648 -16.88 16.59 -9.64
N SER A 649 -16.33 17.56 -10.38
CA SER A 649 -17.10 18.72 -10.87
C SER A 649 -18.31 18.29 -11.71
N GLY A 650 -19.49 18.81 -11.36
CA GLY A 650 -20.74 18.55 -12.09
C GLY A 650 -21.41 17.18 -11.86
N ALA A 651 -20.96 16.37 -10.89
CA ALA A 651 -21.54 15.06 -10.59
C ALA A 651 -23.04 15.16 -10.22
N ARG A 652 -23.91 14.53 -11.00
CA ARG A 652 -25.38 14.53 -10.79
C ARG A 652 -25.82 13.34 -9.95
N LEU A 653 -27.04 13.39 -9.40
CA LEU A 653 -27.65 12.26 -8.68
C LEU A 653 -27.62 10.95 -9.50
N ARG A 654 -27.86 11.03 -10.82
CA ARG A 654 -27.78 9.87 -11.73
C ARG A 654 -26.37 9.24 -11.79
N ASP A 655 -25.32 10.04 -11.69
CA ASP A 655 -23.93 9.56 -11.72
C ASP A 655 -23.58 8.84 -10.40
N ARG A 656 -24.03 9.41 -9.26
CA ARG A 656 -23.93 8.75 -7.95
C ARG A 656 -24.70 7.42 -7.92
N LEU A 657 -25.93 7.38 -8.43
CA LEU A 657 -26.71 6.13 -8.55
C LEU A 657 -26.03 5.10 -9.47
N LEU A 658 -25.39 5.54 -10.56
CA LEU A 658 -24.59 4.67 -11.41
C LEU A 658 -23.38 4.10 -10.65
N VAL A 659 -22.65 4.91 -9.88
CA VAL A 659 -21.55 4.40 -9.03
C VAL A 659 -22.06 3.39 -8.01
N ALA A 660 -23.18 3.64 -7.33
CA ALA A 660 -23.79 2.69 -6.40
C ALA A 660 -24.17 1.37 -7.09
N TRP A 661 -24.73 1.44 -8.31
CA TRP A 661 -25.05 0.26 -9.11
C TRP A 661 -23.80 -0.53 -9.51
N LEU A 662 -22.73 0.14 -9.95
CA LEU A 662 -21.47 -0.51 -10.31
C LEU A 662 -20.83 -1.26 -9.13
N HIS A 663 -20.99 -0.76 -7.89
CA HIS A 663 -20.56 -1.47 -6.67
C HIS A 663 -21.34 -2.77 -6.40
N ILE A 664 -22.63 -2.85 -6.78
CA ILE A 664 -23.44 -4.08 -6.67
C ILE A 664 -23.09 -5.08 -7.79
N VAL A 665 -22.84 -4.55 -8.99
CA VAL A 665 -22.62 -5.33 -10.21
C VAL A 665 -21.23 -5.98 -10.25
N GLN A 666 -20.19 -5.30 -9.75
CA GLN A 666 -18.81 -5.78 -9.77
C GLN A 666 -18.58 -7.17 -9.12
N PRO A 667 -19.06 -7.46 -7.90
CA PRO A 667 -18.81 -8.75 -7.27
C PRO A 667 -19.50 -9.89 -8.03
N LEU A 668 -20.66 -9.64 -8.64
CA LEU A 668 -21.37 -10.59 -9.50
C LEU A 668 -20.62 -10.84 -10.82
N ALA A 669 -20.05 -9.79 -11.42
CA ALA A 669 -19.20 -9.90 -12.61
C ALA A 669 -17.95 -10.75 -12.32
N ARG A 670 -17.25 -10.48 -11.21
CA ARG A 670 -16.09 -11.29 -10.77
C ARG A 670 -16.48 -12.72 -10.47
N LEU A 671 -17.59 -12.97 -9.78
CA LEU A 671 -18.07 -14.34 -9.52
C LEU A 671 -18.31 -15.12 -10.83
N ARG A 672 -18.96 -14.51 -11.83
CA ARG A 672 -19.11 -15.13 -13.17
C ARG A 672 -17.76 -15.42 -13.82
N GLY A 673 -16.80 -14.50 -13.67
CA GLY A 673 -15.41 -14.69 -14.09
C GLY A 673 -14.75 -15.90 -13.43
N ARG A 674 -14.84 -16.01 -12.11
CA ARG A 674 -14.26 -17.10 -11.32
C ARG A 674 -14.84 -18.46 -11.70
N ILE A 675 -16.17 -18.54 -11.85
CA ILE A 675 -16.86 -19.76 -12.33
C ILE A 675 -16.33 -20.17 -13.70
N ARG A 676 -16.22 -19.22 -14.64
CA ARG A 676 -15.65 -19.48 -15.98
C ARG A 676 -14.20 -19.95 -15.89
N GLY A 677 -13.35 -19.27 -15.12
CA GLY A 677 -11.94 -19.60 -14.96
C GLY A 677 -11.69 -20.98 -14.36
N HIS A 678 -12.61 -21.48 -13.51
CA HIS A 678 -12.53 -22.82 -12.94
C HIS A 678 -12.79 -23.92 -13.99
N PHE A 679 -13.76 -23.72 -14.90
CA PHE A 679 -14.05 -24.66 -15.99
C PHE A 679 -13.13 -24.50 -17.22
N ALA A 680 -12.44 -23.36 -17.35
CA ALA A 680 -11.55 -23.03 -18.46
C ALA A 680 -10.07 -22.97 -18.05
N ALA A 681 -9.68 -23.62 -16.94
CA ALA A 681 -8.29 -23.68 -16.51
C ALA A 681 -7.44 -24.46 -17.53
N PRO A 682 -6.33 -23.89 -18.05
CA PRO A 682 -5.44 -24.61 -18.96
C PRO A 682 -4.83 -25.86 -18.31
N SER A 683 -4.55 -26.88 -19.13
CA SER A 683 -3.99 -28.19 -18.71
C SER A 683 -2.73 -28.05 -17.86
N GLU A 684 -1.84 -27.13 -18.21
CA GLU A 684 -0.62 -26.82 -17.46
C GLU A 684 -0.88 -26.45 -15.99
N LEU A 685 -2.00 -25.77 -15.67
CA LEU A 685 -2.39 -25.48 -14.28
C LEU A 685 -3.04 -26.69 -13.59
N ALA A 686 -3.72 -27.56 -14.34
CA ALA A 686 -4.38 -28.74 -13.78
C ALA A 686 -3.33 -29.75 -13.25
N GLU A 687 -2.25 -29.99 -14.00
CA GLU A 687 -1.11 -30.79 -13.53
C GLU A 687 -0.43 -30.14 -12.31
N HIS A 688 -0.27 -28.82 -12.35
CA HIS A 688 0.30 -28.03 -11.25
C HIS A 688 -0.51 -28.12 -9.94
N ALA A 689 -1.83 -28.30 -10.04
CA ALA A 689 -2.73 -28.49 -8.90
C ALA A 689 -2.71 -29.93 -8.35
N ALA A 690 -2.49 -30.93 -9.22
CA ALA A 690 -2.44 -32.34 -8.84
C ALA A 690 -1.15 -32.71 -8.05
N ALA A 691 -0.04 -32.04 -8.34
CA ALA A 691 1.30 -32.39 -7.84
C ALA A 691 1.55 -32.20 -6.33
N THR A 692 0.62 -31.65 -5.55
CA THR A 692 0.86 -31.30 -4.12
C THR A 692 -0.22 -31.82 -3.16
N THR A 693 -0.27 -33.13 -2.95
CA THR A 693 -0.96 -33.75 -1.81
C THR A 693 -0.03 -33.87 -0.60
N VAL A 694 -0.11 -32.92 0.33
CA VAL A 694 0.50 -33.07 1.66
C VAL A 694 -0.04 -34.36 2.31
N ARG A 695 0.83 -35.27 2.75
CA ARG A 695 0.43 -36.47 3.50
C ARG A 695 -0.20 -36.05 4.83
N TRP A 696 -1.52 -35.89 4.84
CA TRP A 696 -2.30 -35.33 5.96
C TRP A 696 -2.72 -36.39 7.00
N LEU A 697 -2.76 -37.67 6.61
CA LEU A 697 -3.10 -38.82 7.47
C LEU A 697 -2.32 -38.84 8.82
N PRO A 698 -0.98 -38.64 8.87
CA PRO A 698 -0.23 -38.62 10.14
C PRO A 698 -0.55 -37.41 11.04
N SER A 699 -1.22 -36.38 10.52
CA SER A 699 -1.52 -35.14 11.26
C SER A 699 -2.92 -35.09 11.87
N ILE A 700 -3.76 -36.11 11.63
CA ILE A 700 -5.16 -36.13 12.09
C ILE A 700 -5.24 -36.06 13.63
N GLY A 701 -4.49 -36.91 14.34
CA GLY A 701 -4.48 -36.90 15.82
C GLY A 701 -4.00 -35.57 16.43
N ARG A 702 -3.00 -34.93 15.82
CA ARG A 702 -2.50 -33.60 16.22
C ARG A 702 -3.53 -32.50 15.95
N GLY A 703 -4.24 -32.56 14.82
CA GLY A 703 -5.35 -31.65 14.51
C GLY A 703 -6.54 -31.80 15.47
N LEU A 704 -6.89 -33.03 15.87
CA LEU A 704 -7.92 -33.29 16.89
C LEU A 704 -7.50 -32.75 18.26
N ALA A 705 -6.26 -32.99 18.70
CA ALA A 705 -5.72 -32.44 19.95
C ALA A 705 -5.77 -30.90 19.99
N LEU A 706 -5.34 -30.24 18.91
CA LEU A 706 -5.45 -28.79 18.74
C LEU A 706 -6.91 -28.29 18.78
N THR A 707 -7.85 -29.06 18.22
CA THR A 707 -9.28 -28.71 18.23
C THR A 707 -9.88 -28.85 19.64
N ALA A 708 -9.40 -29.80 20.45
CA ALA A 708 -9.73 -29.90 21.88
C ALA A 708 -9.10 -28.79 22.75
N GLY A 709 -8.29 -27.89 22.17
CA GLY A 709 -7.63 -26.78 22.87
C GLY A 709 -6.30 -27.14 23.53
N LEU A 710 -5.76 -28.33 23.26
CA LEU A 710 -4.43 -28.73 23.74
C LEU A 710 -3.34 -27.95 23.00
N ARG A 711 -2.18 -27.77 23.65
CA ARG A 711 -0.98 -27.22 23.03
C ARG A 711 -0.11 -28.35 22.47
N LEU A 712 0.49 -28.11 21.32
CA LEU A 712 1.54 -28.96 20.75
C LEU A 712 2.88 -28.29 21.02
N ASP A 713 3.60 -28.82 22.02
CA ASP A 713 4.92 -28.34 22.38
C ASP A 713 5.99 -29.28 21.77
N ARG A 714 7.08 -28.70 21.25
CA ARG A 714 8.30 -29.41 20.84
C ARG A 714 9.52 -28.76 21.47
N ARG A 715 10.55 -29.58 21.67
CA ARG A 715 11.87 -29.19 22.16
C ARG A 715 12.90 -29.72 21.17
N PHE A 716 13.89 -28.92 20.84
CA PHE A 716 15.01 -29.31 20.00
C PHE A 716 16.32 -28.83 20.62
N TRP A 717 17.38 -29.61 20.45
CA TRP A 717 18.71 -29.33 20.94
C TRP A 717 19.67 -29.07 19.77
N THR A 718 20.58 -28.13 19.92
CA THR A 718 21.70 -27.94 18.98
C THR A 718 22.96 -27.53 19.73
N GLU A 719 24.12 -27.93 19.23
CA GLU A 719 25.43 -27.51 19.74
C GLU A 719 25.91 -26.20 19.10
N SER A 720 25.22 -25.73 18.06
CA SER A 720 25.53 -24.47 17.35
C SER A 720 24.63 -23.34 17.84
N TRP A 721 25.23 -22.17 18.10
CA TRP A 721 24.47 -21.01 18.54
C TRP A 721 23.51 -20.52 17.45
N THR A 722 22.29 -20.18 17.84
CA THR A 722 21.26 -19.63 16.95
C THR A 722 20.39 -18.62 17.71
N SER A 723 19.70 -17.74 16.98
CA SER A 723 18.86 -16.70 17.57
C SER A 723 17.39 -16.91 17.22
N LEU A 724 16.49 -16.52 18.12
CA LEU A 724 15.05 -16.60 17.89
C LEU A 724 14.60 -15.86 16.61
N PRO A 725 15.05 -14.63 16.30
CA PRO A 725 14.70 -13.96 15.05
C PRO A 725 15.12 -14.74 13.79
N ALA A 726 16.30 -15.36 13.79
CA ALA A 726 16.77 -16.15 12.65
C ALA A 726 15.91 -17.42 12.45
N LEU A 727 15.59 -18.14 13.52
CA LEU A 727 14.70 -19.30 13.46
C LEU A 727 13.27 -18.94 13.03
N LEU A 728 12.75 -17.79 13.50
CA LEU A 728 11.42 -17.31 13.11
C LEU A 728 11.39 -16.87 11.64
N ASP A 729 12.41 -16.19 11.13
CA ASP A 729 12.47 -15.81 9.71
C ASP A 729 12.57 -17.03 8.79
N GLN A 730 13.39 -18.03 9.16
CA GLN A 730 13.45 -19.30 8.44
C GLN A 730 12.12 -20.07 8.52
N LEU A 731 11.44 -20.11 9.67
CA LEU A 731 10.13 -20.74 9.84
C LEU A 731 9.06 -20.05 8.99
N VAL A 732 9.04 -18.72 8.98
CA VAL A 732 8.15 -17.92 8.13
C VAL A 732 8.45 -18.15 6.66
N THR A 733 9.72 -18.29 6.28
CA THR A 733 10.17 -18.57 4.92
C THR A 733 9.83 -20.00 4.47
N ALA A 734 9.95 -21.00 5.34
CA ALA A 734 9.48 -22.37 5.11
C ALA A 734 7.95 -22.43 4.97
N LEU A 735 7.21 -21.79 5.88
CA LEU A 735 5.75 -21.68 5.82
C LEU A 735 5.28 -21.00 4.53
N ARG A 736 5.93 -19.89 4.11
CA ARG A 736 5.61 -19.18 2.86
C ARG A 736 5.93 -20.00 1.60
N ARG A 737 6.92 -20.89 1.64
CA ARG A 737 7.23 -21.81 0.52
C ARG A 737 6.22 -22.95 0.37
N GLN A 738 5.45 -23.29 1.41
CA GLN A 738 4.46 -24.37 1.35
C GLN A 738 3.15 -23.95 0.67
N ARG A 739 2.82 -24.59 -0.46
CA ARG A 739 1.58 -24.29 -1.21
C ARG A 739 0.31 -24.41 -0.35
N GLY A 740 -0.47 -23.33 -0.35
CA GLY A 740 -1.74 -23.22 0.34
C GLY A 740 -1.64 -23.02 1.85
N ALA A 741 -0.44 -22.87 2.42
CA ALA A 741 -0.30 -22.01 3.59
C ALA A 741 -0.75 -20.62 3.12
N GLY A 742 -1.89 -20.13 3.64
CA GLY A 742 -2.37 -18.80 3.28
C GLY A 742 -1.51 -17.71 3.93
N ARG A 743 -2.11 -16.56 4.22
CA ARG A 743 -1.51 -15.49 5.02
C ARG A 743 -0.74 -16.04 6.23
N VAL A 744 0.59 -15.90 6.24
CA VAL A 744 1.42 -16.14 7.44
C VAL A 744 1.50 -14.82 8.20
N ASP A 745 0.79 -14.72 9.31
CA ASP A 745 0.90 -13.60 10.24
C ASP A 745 2.19 -13.74 11.05
N VAL A 746 2.88 -12.63 11.28
CA VAL A 746 4.07 -12.52 12.13
C VAL A 746 3.81 -11.38 13.11
N ASP A 747 4.17 -11.56 14.38
CA ASP A 747 4.01 -10.51 15.38
C ASP A 747 5.13 -9.46 15.29
N GLU A 748 4.78 -8.19 15.52
CA GLU A 748 5.73 -7.07 15.50
C GLU A 748 6.50 -6.90 16.83
N GLY A 749 6.45 -7.90 17.72
CA GLY A 749 7.14 -7.92 19.02
C GLY A 749 6.31 -7.38 20.19
N TRP A 750 4.98 -7.31 20.05
CA TRP A 750 4.07 -6.70 21.03
C TRP A 750 2.97 -7.63 21.54
N SER A 751 2.77 -8.82 20.95
CA SER A 751 1.78 -9.77 21.43
C SER A 751 2.33 -10.70 22.51
N GLN A 752 1.69 -10.70 23.67
CA GLN A 752 2.05 -11.53 24.82
C GLN A 752 1.87 -13.05 24.61
N SER A 753 1.60 -13.56 23.39
CA SER A 753 1.11 -14.94 23.25
C SER A 753 1.34 -15.70 21.94
N TRP A 754 1.92 -15.11 20.90
CA TRP A 754 2.25 -15.77 19.63
C TRP A 754 3.30 -14.96 18.85
N ASP A 755 4.17 -15.63 18.09
CA ASP A 755 5.18 -14.99 17.23
C ASP A 755 4.84 -15.15 15.75
N VAL A 756 4.25 -16.29 15.37
CA VAL A 756 3.80 -16.62 14.00
C VAL A 756 2.41 -17.23 14.08
N ALA A 757 1.51 -16.92 13.13
CA ALA A 757 0.18 -17.54 13.08
C ALA A 757 -0.30 -17.86 11.66
N LEU A 758 -1.03 -18.98 11.54
CA LEU A 758 -1.71 -19.41 10.32
C LEU A 758 -3.24 -19.32 10.50
N PRO A 759 -3.97 -18.50 9.73
CA PRO A 759 -5.42 -18.40 9.83
C PRO A 759 -6.10 -19.66 9.28
N ILE A 760 -7.12 -20.11 10.01
CA ILE A 760 -7.93 -21.31 9.72
C ILE A 760 -9.26 -20.84 9.12
N GLY A 761 -9.17 -19.99 8.10
CA GLY A 761 -10.32 -19.21 7.60
C GLY A 761 -10.89 -18.25 8.64
N GLY A 762 -12.18 -17.92 8.54
CA GLY A 762 -12.84 -16.96 9.45
C GLY A 762 -13.05 -17.43 10.89
N LEU A 763 -12.70 -18.69 11.23
CA LEU A 763 -13.09 -19.34 12.49
C LEU A 763 -12.00 -19.27 13.57
N GLY A 764 -10.73 -19.24 13.20
CA GLY A 764 -9.62 -19.27 14.16
C GLY A 764 -8.26 -19.07 13.50
N ARG A 765 -7.20 -19.11 14.29
CA ARG A 765 -5.81 -19.13 13.84
C ARG A 765 -5.00 -20.15 14.64
N LEU A 766 -4.10 -20.87 13.98
CA LEU A 766 -3.07 -21.69 14.60
C LEU A 766 -1.91 -20.76 14.94
N GLU A 767 -1.80 -20.39 16.21
CA GLU A 767 -0.70 -19.61 16.77
C GLU A 767 0.47 -20.53 17.09
N ALA A 768 1.69 -20.09 16.77
CA ALA A 768 2.94 -20.69 17.20
C ALA A 768 3.80 -19.63 17.91
N ARG A 769 4.57 -20.07 18.90
CA ARG A 769 5.58 -19.25 19.60
C ARG A 769 6.88 -20.03 19.78
N GLY A 770 8.01 -19.34 19.74
CA GLY A 770 9.35 -19.87 19.93
C GLY A 770 10.01 -19.37 21.22
N LEU A 771 11.00 -20.12 21.69
CA LEU A 771 11.93 -19.73 22.74
C LEU A 771 13.29 -20.36 22.40
N VAL A 772 14.37 -19.61 22.60
CA VAL A 772 15.74 -20.14 22.56
C VAL A 772 16.36 -19.91 23.93
N GLU A 773 16.71 -21.00 24.61
CA GLU A 773 17.48 -20.99 25.86
C GLU A 773 18.95 -21.22 25.52
N GLU A 774 19.82 -20.28 25.88
CA GLU A 774 21.27 -20.40 25.69
C GLU A 774 21.91 -21.23 26.81
N HIS A 775 22.77 -22.17 26.42
CA HIS A 775 23.56 -23.02 27.31
C HIS A 775 25.06 -22.82 27.07
N ALA A 776 25.88 -23.41 27.94
CA ALA A 776 27.34 -23.26 27.87
C ALA A 776 27.91 -23.75 26.52
N ARG A 777 28.98 -23.09 26.07
CA ARG A 777 29.71 -23.37 24.80
C ARG A 777 28.90 -23.13 23.51
N GLY A 778 27.83 -22.35 23.57
CA GLY A 778 27.04 -21.99 22.39
C GLY A 778 25.92 -22.98 22.04
N ALA A 779 25.72 -24.02 22.84
CA ALA A 779 24.57 -24.90 22.69
C ALA A 779 23.26 -24.18 23.00
N CYS A 780 22.19 -24.53 22.31
CA CYS A 780 20.86 -23.93 22.45
C CYS A 780 19.77 -24.99 22.61
N LEU A 781 18.85 -24.77 23.55
CA LEU A 781 17.58 -25.49 23.64
C LEU A 781 16.47 -24.63 23.03
N VAL A 782 15.95 -25.07 21.88
CA VAL A 782 14.86 -24.41 21.16
C VAL A 782 13.54 -25.04 21.59
N ARG A 783 12.57 -24.23 22.00
CA ARG A 783 11.19 -24.70 22.23
C ARG A 783 10.22 -24.04 21.27
N THR A 784 9.25 -24.79 20.79
CA THR A 784 8.15 -24.26 19.97
C THR A 784 6.83 -24.77 20.51
N SER A 785 5.84 -23.88 20.64
CA SER A 785 4.54 -24.18 21.26
C SER A 785 3.43 -23.70 20.33
N SER A 786 2.56 -24.61 19.86
CA SER A 786 1.47 -24.30 18.92
C SER A 786 0.09 -24.54 19.54
N ARG A 787 -0.89 -23.66 19.25
CA ARG A 787 -2.30 -23.80 19.70
C ARG A 787 -3.28 -23.20 18.69
N VAL A 788 -4.52 -23.70 18.65
CA VAL A 788 -5.60 -23.02 17.93
C VAL A 788 -6.27 -21.99 18.83
N ARG A 789 -6.43 -20.76 18.35
CA ARG A 789 -7.20 -19.70 19.00
C ARG A 789 -8.40 -19.32 18.12
N PRO A 790 -9.65 -19.43 18.60
CA PRO A 790 -10.82 -19.03 17.83
C PRO A 790 -10.89 -17.50 17.69
N THR A 791 -11.45 -17.03 16.58
CA THR A 791 -11.80 -15.60 16.40
C THR A 791 -13.17 -15.31 17.01
N GLY A 792 -13.51 -14.04 17.21
CA GLY A 792 -14.89 -13.66 17.58
C GLY A 792 -15.95 -14.15 16.59
N GLY A 793 -15.62 -14.16 15.29
CA GLY A 793 -16.49 -14.72 14.25
C GLY A 793 -16.62 -16.25 14.34
N GLY A 794 -15.55 -16.96 14.71
CA GLY A 794 -15.59 -18.40 14.98
C GLY A 794 -16.43 -18.76 16.20
N ILE A 795 -16.34 -17.98 17.27
CA ILE A 795 -17.18 -18.15 18.47
C ILE A 795 -18.65 -17.99 18.09
N VAL A 796 -19.01 -16.93 17.35
CA VAL A 796 -20.38 -16.74 16.84
C VAL A 796 -20.81 -17.89 15.92
N GLY A 797 -19.92 -18.37 15.04
CA GLY A 797 -20.19 -19.52 14.16
C GLY A 797 -20.46 -20.83 14.91
N ILE A 798 -19.74 -21.09 16.00
CA ILE A 798 -19.97 -22.25 16.88
C ILE A 798 -21.35 -22.15 17.54
N PHE A 799 -21.70 -20.99 18.09
CA PHE A 799 -23.03 -20.77 18.67
C PHE A 799 -24.16 -20.86 17.63
N ALA A 800 -23.95 -20.34 16.43
CA ALA A 800 -24.91 -20.44 15.33
C ALA A 800 -25.12 -21.91 14.88
N MET A 801 -24.05 -22.71 14.83
CA MET A 801 -24.14 -24.13 14.50
C MET A 801 -24.83 -24.94 15.61
N ALA A 802 -24.56 -24.64 16.88
CA ALA A 802 -25.29 -25.24 18.01
C ALA A 802 -26.79 -24.87 17.98
N GLY A 803 -27.13 -23.61 17.68
CA GLY A 803 -28.51 -23.16 17.50
C GLY A 803 -29.20 -23.81 16.30
N ALA A 804 -28.48 -24.03 15.19
CA ALA A 804 -29.00 -24.72 14.02
C ALA A 804 -29.28 -26.20 14.30
N ILE A 805 -28.39 -26.89 15.04
CA ILE A 805 -28.60 -28.27 15.48
C ILE A 805 -29.81 -28.36 16.43
N ALA A 806 -29.94 -27.45 17.40
CA ALA A 806 -31.11 -27.38 18.27
C ALA A 806 -32.42 -27.14 17.48
N ALA A 807 -32.38 -26.25 16.47
CA ALA A 807 -33.52 -26.02 15.57
C ALA A 807 -33.85 -27.24 14.71
N ALA A 808 -32.85 -28.03 14.29
CA ALA A 808 -33.06 -29.28 13.58
C ALA A 808 -33.78 -30.31 14.47
N MET A 809 -33.37 -30.46 15.73
CA MET A 809 -34.04 -31.34 16.70
C MET A 809 -35.50 -30.93 16.94
N ILE A 810 -35.78 -29.62 17.05
CA ILE A 810 -37.16 -29.10 17.19
C ILE A 810 -37.99 -29.35 15.91
N LEU A 811 -37.38 -29.25 14.72
CA LEU A 811 -38.05 -29.56 13.46
C LEU A 811 -38.35 -31.05 13.30
N GLU A 812 -37.46 -31.91 13.78
CA GLU A 812 -37.64 -33.36 13.81
C GLU A 812 -38.78 -33.78 14.74
N ASP A 813 -38.82 -33.25 15.96
CA ASP A 813 -39.91 -33.43 16.93
C ASP A 813 -41.27 -32.91 16.39
N ALA A 814 -41.23 -31.84 15.58
CA ALA A 814 -42.39 -31.32 14.84
C ALA A 814 -42.73 -32.11 13.54
N GLY A 815 -42.16 -33.31 13.34
CA GLY A 815 -42.45 -34.18 12.19
C GLY A 815 -41.85 -33.74 10.86
N ARG A 816 -40.90 -32.78 10.85
CA ARG A 816 -40.28 -32.22 9.64
C ARG A 816 -38.85 -32.77 9.44
N THR A 817 -38.77 -34.06 9.17
CA THR A 817 -37.51 -34.83 9.04
C THR A 817 -36.60 -34.36 7.89
N MET A 818 -37.15 -34.06 6.71
CA MET A 818 -36.33 -33.62 5.56
C MET A 818 -35.55 -32.30 5.82
N PRO A 819 -36.17 -31.22 6.36
CA PRO A 819 -35.40 -30.02 6.70
C PRO A 819 -34.50 -30.19 7.93
N SER A 820 -34.82 -31.05 8.92
CA SER A 820 -33.88 -31.33 10.02
C SER A 820 -32.61 -32.01 9.51
N LEU A 821 -32.75 -33.06 8.68
CA LEU A 821 -31.64 -33.76 8.02
C LEU A 821 -30.80 -32.80 7.16
N ALA A 822 -31.42 -31.88 6.42
CA ALA A 822 -30.71 -30.89 5.62
C ALA A 822 -29.86 -29.94 6.50
N ILE A 823 -30.38 -29.49 7.65
CA ILE A 823 -29.64 -28.64 8.59
C ILE A 823 -28.48 -29.41 9.23
N VAL A 824 -28.72 -30.65 9.67
CA VAL A 824 -27.68 -31.52 10.25
C VAL A 824 -26.56 -31.78 9.24
N LEU A 825 -26.89 -32.08 7.97
CA LEU A 825 -25.91 -32.27 6.90
C LEU A 825 -25.07 -31.02 6.63
N VAL A 826 -25.70 -29.83 6.58
CA VAL A 826 -24.97 -28.56 6.43
C VAL A 826 -24.03 -28.29 7.60
N CYS A 827 -24.46 -28.57 8.84
CA CYS A 827 -23.63 -28.44 10.03
C CYS A 827 -22.46 -29.45 10.03
N ALA A 828 -22.71 -30.71 9.67
CA ALA A 828 -21.70 -31.76 9.57
C ALA A 828 -20.64 -31.43 8.50
N LEU A 829 -21.06 -30.93 7.33
CA LEU A 829 -20.17 -30.45 6.28
C LEU A 829 -19.34 -29.24 6.77
N ALA A 830 -19.96 -28.26 7.42
CA ALA A 830 -19.25 -27.10 7.97
C ALA A 830 -18.19 -27.50 9.02
N LEU A 831 -18.52 -28.45 9.91
CA LEU A 831 -17.59 -29.02 10.88
C LEU A 831 -16.45 -29.80 10.21
N PHE A 832 -16.74 -30.65 9.23
CA PHE A 832 -15.75 -31.39 8.44
C PHE A 832 -14.76 -30.46 7.74
N TRP A 833 -15.25 -29.43 7.04
CA TRP A 833 -14.39 -28.43 6.38
C TRP A 833 -13.55 -27.63 7.39
N THR A 834 -14.05 -27.41 8.60
CA THR A 834 -13.31 -26.76 9.69
C THR A 834 -12.19 -27.64 10.21
N LEU A 835 -12.49 -28.88 10.59
CA LEU A 835 -11.51 -29.87 11.05
C LEU A 835 -10.41 -30.11 10.00
N ARG A 836 -10.80 -30.27 8.73
CA ARG A 836 -9.86 -30.40 7.60
C ARG A 836 -8.89 -29.22 7.52
N ARG A 837 -9.35 -27.98 7.74
CA ARG A 837 -8.49 -26.79 7.75
C ARG A 837 -7.53 -26.78 8.95
N ILE A 838 -7.97 -27.21 10.14
CA ILE A 838 -7.11 -27.33 11.33
C ILE A 838 -6.01 -28.38 11.09
N VAL A 839 -6.37 -29.56 10.59
CA VAL A 839 -5.42 -30.64 10.26
C VAL A 839 -4.39 -30.18 9.22
N LEU A 840 -4.83 -29.49 8.16
CA LEU A 840 -3.93 -28.96 7.12
C LEU A 840 -3.00 -27.85 7.64
N ALA A 841 -3.50 -26.94 8.49
CA ALA A 841 -2.67 -25.90 9.11
C ALA A 841 -1.63 -26.52 10.06
N SER A 842 -2.03 -27.53 10.85
CA SER A 842 -1.13 -28.30 11.72
C SER A 842 -0.05 -29.02 10.91
N ALA A 843 -0.43 -29.75 9.85
CA ALA A 843 0.51 -30.49 9.00
C ALA A 843 1.59 -29.57 8.41
N ARG A 844 1.20 -28.37 7.96
CA ARG A 844 2.11 -27.34 7.42
C ARG A 844 3.07 -26.78 8.45
N MET A 845 2.56 -26.40 9.62
CA MET A 845 3.40 -25.93 10.73
C MET A 845 4.42 -27.00 11.15
N GLN A 846 4.02 -28.27 11.21
CA GLN A 846 4.94 -29.37 11.52
C GLN A 846 5.98 -29.60 10.41
N ALA A 847 5.59 -29.53 9.13
CA ALA A 847 6.53 -29.66 8.01
C ALA A 847 7.55 -28.51 7.97
N ALA A 848 7.12 -27.27 8.26
CA ALA A 848 8.02 -26.11 8.28
C ALA A 848 8.98 -26.16 9.47
N LEU A 849 8.51 -26.61 10.64
CA LEU A 849 9.37 -26.86 11.79
C LEU A 849 10.39 -27.98 11.55
N ALA A 850 10.03 -29.02 10.81
CA ALA A 850 10.96 -30.08 10.43
C ALA A 850 12.05 -29.58 9.47
N GLU A 851 11.67 -28.77 8.48
CA GLU A 851 12.62 -28.15 7.54
C GLU A 851 13.61 -27.20 8.23
N VAL A 852 13.12 -26.35 9.16
CA VAL A 852 14.00 -25.49 9.98
C VAL A 852 14.87 -26.31 10.92
N ALA A 853 14.36 -27.42 11.47
CA ALA A 853 15.16 -28.30 12.30
C ALA A 853 16.32 -28.93 11.50
N GLU A 854 16.05 -29.44 10.30
CA GLU A 854 17.08 -29.98 9.40
C GLU A 854 18.12 -28.92 9.01
N ALA A 855 17.67 -27.71 8.62
CA ALA A 855 18.56 -26.62 8.19
C ALA A 855 19.51 -26.09 9.28
N ASN A 856 19.21 -26.29 10.57
CA ASN A 856 20.04 -25.86 11.70
C ASN A 856 20.59 -27.04 12.54
N ALA A 857 20.51 -28.26 12.01
CA ALA A 857 20.91 -29.50 12.70
C ALA A 857 20.27 -29.67 14.11
N LEU A 858 19.02 -29.28 14.27
CA LEU A 858 18.29 -29.36 15.54
C LEU A 858 17.81 -30.81 15.81
N ILE A 859 18.30 -31.40 16.88
CA ILE A 859 17.92 -32.74 17.35
C ILE A 859 16.61 -32.65 18.14
N LEU A 860 15.54 -33.31 17.68
CA LEU A 860 14.26 -33.34 18.39
C LEU A 860 14.38 -34.12 19.72
N LEU A 861 13.94 -33.50 20.83
CA LEU A 861 13.87 -34.12 22.16
C LEU A 861 12.41 -34.44 22.53
N ASP A 862 12.09 -35.74 22.62
CA ASP A 862 10.81 -36.39 23.01
C ASP A 862 9.50 -35.58 22.83
N GLU A 863 8.62 -36.10 21.97
CA GLU A 863 7.24 -35.62 21.80
C GLU A 863 6.39 -35.89 23.05
N GLY A 864 6.24 -34.87 23.90
CA GLY A 864 5.36 -34.93 25.08
C GLY A 864 4.26 -33.85 25.01
N PRO A 865 2.96 -34.21 25.12
CA PRO A 865 1.92 -33.22 25.38
C PRO A 865 2.15 -32.59 26.75
N SER A 866 2.53 -31.31 26.78
CA SER A 866 2.85 -30.60 28.03
C SER A 866 1.64 -29.85 28.59
N PHE A 867 1.51 -29.89 29.92
CA PHE A 867 0.44 -29.29 30.74
C PHE A 867 -0.98 -29.89 30.63
N LYS A 868 -1.40 -30.60 31.70
CA LYS A 868 -2.81 -30.58 32.15
C LYS A 868 -3.16 -29.14 32.53
N PRO A 869 -4.31 -28.57 32.13
CA PRO A 869 -4.70 -27.25 32.58
C PRO A 869 -4.92 -27.25 34.10
N ALA A 870 -4.23 -26.36 34.82
CA ALA A 870 -4.63 -26.03 36.18
C ALA A 870 -6.02 -25.37 36.12
N LEU A 871 -6.98 -25.93 36.86
CA LEU A 871 -8.35 -25.42 36.95
C LEU A 871 -8.36 -24.06 37.66
N ALA A 872 -8.29 -22.98 36.87
CA ALA A 872 -8.44 -21.61 37.35
C ALA A 872 -9.27 -20.80 36.33
N GLY A 873 -10.48 -20.39 36.73
CA GLY A 873 -11.38 -19.55 35.92
C GLY A 873 -12.63 -20.27 35.41
N VAL A 874 -13.71 -20.23 36.20
CA VAL A 874 -15.02 -20.79 35.85
C VAL A 874 -15.69 -19.93 34.76
N ALA A 875 -15.46 -20.30 33.50
CA ALA A 875 -16.23 -19.84 32.32
C ALA A 875 -15.96 -20.67 31.05
N ALA A 876 -14.74 -21.22 30.89
CA ALA A 876 -14.33 -21.88 29.64
C ALA A 876 -14.76 -23.37 29.52
N GLY A 877 -14.93 -24.07 30.65
CA GLY A 877 -15.15 -25.53 30.65
C GLY A 877 -16.47 -25.97 30.00
N THR A 878 -17.55 -25.19 30.16
CA THR A 878 -18.85 -25.46 29.55
C THR A 878 -18.83 -25.36 28.02
N LEU A 879 -18.04 -24.44 27.45
CA LEU A 879 -17.87 -24.30 25.99
C LEU A 879 -17.07 -25.46 25.37
N GLN A 880 -16.08 -26.01 26.09
CA GLN A 880 -15.26 -27.11 25.58
C GLN A 880 -15.98 -28.45 25.65
N ALA A 881 -16.79 -28.69 26.70
CA ALA A 881 -17.59 -29.91 26.84
C ALA A 881 -18.58 -30.09 25.66
N SER A 882 -19.31 -29.04 25.28
CA SER A 882 -20.27 -29.08 24.17
C SER A 882 -19.64 -29.46 22.82
N PHE A 883 -18.38 -29.06 22.57
CA PHE A 883 -17.69 -29.38 21.32
C PHE A 883 -17.27 -30.86 21.24
N VAL A 884 -16.85 -31.45 22.37
CA VAL A 884 -16.54 -32.89 22.45
C VAL A 884 -17.82 -33.73 22.40
N ILE A 885 -18.90 -33.28 23.06
CA ILE A 885 -20.21 -33.93 23.01
C ILE A 885 -20.77 -33.96 21.57
N ALA A 886 -20.58 -32.92 20.77
CA ALA A 886 -20.99 -32.91 19.36
C ALA A 886 -20.22 -33.95 18.50
N ILE A 887 -18.93 -34.19 18.78
CA ILE A 887 -18.14 -35.22 18.09
C ILE A 887 -18.52 -36.63 18.58
N GLY A 888 -18.80 -36.78 19.88
CA GLY A 888 -19.34 -38.03 20.44
C GLY A 888 -20.71 -38.38 19.86
N ALA A 889 -21.61 -37.41 19.75
CA ALA A 889 -22.92 -37.57 19.12
C ALA A 889 -22.80 -37.99 17.64
N PHE A 890 -21.85 -37.42 16.88
CA PHE A 890 -21.60 -37.85 15.51
C PHE A 890 -21.20 -39.33 15.43
N PHE A 891 -20.24 -39.77 16.25
CA PHE A 891 -19.82 -41.17 16.26
C PHE A 891 -20.91 -42.13 16.74
N ILE A 892 -21.68 -41.74 17.77
CA ILE A 892 -22.80 -42.54 18.30
C ILE A 892 -23.95 -42.63 17.29
N MET A 893 -24.25 -41.56 16.55
CA MET A 893 -25.27 -41.60 15.48
C MET A 893 -24.82 -42.35 14.23
N THR A 894 -23.52 -42.44 13.94
CA THR A 894 -23.00 -43.33 12.88
C THR A 894 -22.85 -44.80 13.33
N ALA A 895 -23.06 -45.09 14.61
CA ALA A 895 -22.88 -46.42 15.21
C ALA A 895 -24.09 -46.83 16.07
N ALA A 896 -25.28 -46.75 15.48
CA ALA A 896 -26.50 -47.40 15.98
C ALA A 896 -27.09 -48.30 14.86
N PRO A 897 -27.52 -49.55 15.15
CA PRO A 897 -27.73 -50.56 14.12
C PRO A 897 -29.20 -50.70 13.68
N THR A 898 -29.50 -50.45 12.39
CA THR A 898 -30.84 -50.69 11.80
C THR A 898 -30.81 -51.12 10.32
N VAL A 899 -29.87 -52.00 9.90
CA VAL A 899 -30.02 -52.81 8.67
C VAL A 899 -29.36 -54.18 8.84
N TRP A 900 -29.98 -55.10 9.61
CA TRP A 900 -29.75 -56.55 9.55
C TRP A 900 -30.96 -57.27 10.17
N ASP A 901 -32.02 -57.41 9.39
CA ASP A 901 -33.17 -58.26 9.74
C ASP A 901 -33.89 -58.71 8.45
N ALA A 902 -33.18 -59.49 7.62
CA ALA A 902 -33.70 -60.16 6.42
C ALA A 902 -32.66 -61.16 5.82
N ALA A 903 -32.15 -62.10 6.61
CA ALA A 903 -31.29 -63.19 6.08
C ALA A 903 -31.16 -64.43 7.02
N ASP A 904 -32.18 -64.77 7.81
CA ASP A 904 -32.23 -66.06 8.53
C ASP A 904 -33.08 -67.06 7.72
N ASP A 905 -32.47 -67.61 6.68
CA ASP A 905 -32.94 -68.83 6.00
C ASP A 905 -31.79 -69.40 5.14
N TYR A 906 -30.92 -70.23 5.74
CA TYR A 906 -30.38 -71.51 5.20
C TYR A 906 -29.19 -72.05 6.02
N PHE A 907 -29.46 -73.12 6.79
CA PHE A 907 -28.54 -74.19 7.21
C PHE A 907 -27.45 -73.93 8.28
N PRO A 908 -27.03 -74.97 9.04
CA PRO A 908 -26.86 -74.81 10.49
C PRO A 908 -25.47 -75.13 11.07
N SER A 909 -25.31 -74.72 12.34
CA SER A 909 -24.52 -75.37 13.41
C SER A 909 -23.24 -76.15 13.07
N HIS A 910 -22.10 -75.67 13.58
CA HIS A 910 -21.14 -76.56 14.25
C HIS A 910 -20.35 -75.83 15.36
N GLN A 911 -20.16 -76.52 16.48
CA GLN A 911 -19.35 -76.07 17.63
C GLN A 911 -17.85 -76.48 17.49
N PRO A 912 -16.95 -75.96 18.35
CA PRO A 912 -15.52 -75.78 18.02
C PRO A 912 -14.61 -76.92 18.50
N GLN A 913 -13.36 -76.96 18.02
CA GLN A 913 -12.22 -77.48 18.80
C GLN A 913 -10.81 -77.22 18.20
N GLN A 914 -9.83 -77.11 19.13
CA GLN A 914 -8.38 -77.39 18.98
C GLN A 914 -7.52 -76.50 18.04
N ALA A 915 -6.21 -76.31 18.25
CA ALA A 915 -5.36 -76.38 19.46
C ALA A 915 -4.00 -75.72 19.17
N ALA A 916 -3.29 -75.24 20.21
CA ALA A 916 -1.87 -74.87 20.12
C ALA A 916 -0.97 -76.11 20.40
N PRO A 917 0.32 -76.06 20.01
CA PRO A 917 1.41 -76.02 21.00
C PRO A 917 2.64 -75.20 20.52
N ALA A 918 3.72 -74.95 21.26
CA ALA A 918 4.00 -74.81 22.70
C ALA A 918 5.47 -74.30 22.84
N LEU A 919 5.91 -74.01 24.08
CA LEU A 919 7.29 -73.76 24.60
C LEU A 919 7.47 -72.35 25.24
N VAL A 920 8.03 -72.14 26.44
CA VAL A 920 7.95 -72.76 27.78
C VAL A 920 8.97 -72.00 28.68
N SER A 921 8.56 -71.68 29.92
CA SER A 921 9.36 -71.27 31.12
C SER A 921 10.44 -70.16 31.07
N LYS A 922 10.09 -68.98 31.61
CA LYS A 922 10.58 -68.32 32.87
C LYS A 922 11.80 -68.93 33.62
N PRO A 923 12.42 -68.21 34.59
CA PRO A 923 12.77 -66.77 34.71
C PRO A 923 14.21 -66.58 35.31
N ILE A 924 14.57 -65.39 35.82
CA ILE A 924 15.19 -65.11 37.16
C ILE A 924 15.73 -63.66 37.26
N VAL A 925 15.67 -63.10 38.47
CA VAL A 925 16.18 -61.78 38.89
C VAL A 925 17.50 -61.96 39.67
N VAL A 926 18.46 -61.02 39.60
CA VAL A 926 19.36 -60.58 40.71
C VAL A 926 20.32 -59.47 40.25
N SER A 927 20.48 -58.43 41.08
CA SER A 927 21.62 -57.48 41.17
C SER A 927 22.35 -57.75 42.51
N PRO A 928 23.64 -57.39 42.79
CA PRO A 928 24.34 -56.14 42.36
C PRO A 928 25.91 -56.09 42.28
N VAL A 929 26.49 -55.06 41.60
CA VAL A 929 27.77 -54.32 41.97
C VAL A 929 29.12 -55.15 41.93
N PRO A 930 30.40 -54.66 41.99
CA PRO A 930 31.01 -53.29 42.09
C PRO A 930 32.15 -52.86 41.11
N ALA A 931 32.38 -51.53 41.07
CA ALA A 931 33.64 -50.74 41.21
C ALA A 931 35.00 -51.00 40.47
N ARG A 932 35.62 -49.85 40.14
CA ARG A 932 37.07 -49.50 40.07
C ARG A 932 37.99 -50.09 38.98
N ALA A 933 38.54 -49.19 38.17
CA ALA A 933 39.96 -49.19 37.82
C ALA A 933 40.50 -47.74 37.80
N THR A 934 41.51 -47.46 38.61
CA THR A 934 42.27 -46.21 38.61
C THR A 934 43.73 -46.55 38.32
N VAL A 935 44.37 -45.91 37.34
CA VAL A 935 45.82 -46.02 37.13
C VAL A 935 46.41 -44.61 36.95
N THR A 936 47.64 -44.46 37.43
CA THR A 936 48.27 -43.21 37.87
C THR A 936 49.10 -42.46 36.83
N ALA A 937 48.99 -41.14 36.91
CA ALA A 937 49.95 -40.07 36.63
C ALA A 937 51.40 -40.39 36.17
N ARG A 938 51.90 -39.52 35.27
CA ARG A 938 53.25 -38.93 35.32
C ARG A 938 53.15 -37.41 35.35
N SER A 939 54.16 -36.72 35.88
CA SER A 939 54.08 -35.32 36.31
C SER A 939 55.37 -34.50 36.01
N ILE A 940 55.24 -33.17 36.19
CA ILE A 940 56.26 -32.12 36.51
C ILE A 940 56.84 -31.31 35.30
N PRO A 941 56.92 -29.95 35.31
CA PRO A 941 56.10 -28.88 35.95
C PRO A 941 55.92 -27.60 35.02
N PRO A 942 55.62 -26.35 35.48
CA PRO A 942 55.13 -25.23 34.64
C PRO A 942 56.19 -24.09 34.46
N PRO A 943 55.92 -22.84 33.99
CA PRO A 943 54.98 -21.81 34.52
C PRO A 943 54.25 -21.03 33.36
N LYS A 944 53.56 -19.86 33.45
CA LYS A 944 53.34 -18.79 34.47
C LYS A 944 51.86 -18.29 34.49
N SER A 945 51.58 -17.50 35.54
CA SER A 945 50.45 -16.61 35.91
C SER A 945 49.50 -15.95 34.88
N ALA A 946 48.23 -15.97 35.31
CA ALA A 946 47.05 -15.10 35.06
C ALA A 946 47.29 -13.58 35.44
N PRO A 947 46.31 -12.62 35.51
CA PRO A 947 44.86 -12.79 35.80
C PRO A 947 43.92 -11.77 35.02
N PRO A 948 42.72 -11.31 35.49
CA PRO A 948 41.50 -11.39 34.65
C PRO A 948 40.63 -10.09 34.70
N HIS A 949 39.29 -10.24 34.69
CA HIS A 949 38.19 -9.24 34.81
C HIS A 949 37.70 -8.59 33.49
N GLY A 950 36.42 -8.25 33.33
CA GLY A 950 35.28 -8.58 34.20
C GLY A 950 34.15 -7.52 34.25
N LYS A 951 33.07 -7.79 33.50
CA LYS A 951 31.67 -7.31 33.70
C LYS A 951 31.29 -5.82 33.51
N ALA A 952 30.21 -5.70 32.72
CA ALA A 952 29.00 -4.88 32.92
C ALA A 952 29.05 -3.36 32.67
N LEU A 953 28.21 -2.93 31.71
CA LEU A 953 27.70 -1.56 31.58
C LEU A 953 26.25 -1.47 32.05
N ALA A 954 25.93 -0.38 32.74
CA ALA A 954 24.59 0.18 32.91
C ALA A 954 24.69 1.73 32.82
N PRO A 955 23.63 2.46 32.47
CA PRO A 955 23.76 3.68 31.67
C PRO A 955 23.79 5.00 32.48
N HIS A 956 24.35 6.04 31.85
CA HIS A 956 24.26 7.43 32.34
C HIS A 956 23.60 8.36 31.31
N THR A 957 22.61 9.13 31.79
CA THR A 957 22.08 10.35 31.18
C THR A 957 22.84 11.59 31.70
N PRO A 958 22.62 12.83 31.21
CA PRO A 958 23.74 13.66 30.73
C PRO A 958 23.97 14.92 31.56
N LEU A 959 25.08 15.63 31.31
CA LEU A 959 25.26 17.02 31.75
C LEU A 959 26.12 17.85 30.77
N ARG A 960 25.65 19.08 30.51
CA ARG A 960 26.42 20.20 29.90
C ARG A 960 27.56 20.59 30.87
N THR A 961 28.68 21.19 30.47
CA THR A 961 28.81 22.63 30.10
C THR A 961 30.23 22.97 29.58
N HIS A 962 30.38 24.21 29.10
CA HIS A 962 31.63 24.95 28.77
C HIS A 962 32.85 24.69 29.70
N GLY A 963 34.10 24.92 29.29
CA GLY A 963 34.64 25.45 28.03
C GLY A 963 36.07 26.02 28.23
N THR A 964 36.59 26.75 27.22
CA THR A 964 37.85 27.55 27.19
C THR A 964 39.20 26.79 27.29
N GLY A 965 40.25 27.35 26.64
CA GLY A 965 41.65 26.87 26.76
C GLY A 965 42.40 26.65 25.44
N SER A 966 42.98 27.73 24.87
CA SER A 966 43.86 27.72 23.68
C SER A 966 45.35 27.58 24.08
N PRO A 967 46.35 27.85 23.20
CA PRO A 967 46.92 26.98 22.16
C PRO A 967 48.46 26.79 22.30
N GLN A 968 49.13 25.94 21.48
CA GLN A 968 50.49 26.13 20.91
C GLN A 968 51.11 24.87 20.25
N GLY A 969 52.09 25.06 19.33
CA GLY A 969 53.10 24.08 18.89
C GLY A 969 52.62 23.05 17.85
N GLU A 970 52.75 23.21 16.53
CA GLU A 970 53.90 23.49 15.65
C GLU A 970 54.81 22.27 15.35
N ARG A 971 55.08 22.07 14.04
CA ARG A 971 56.02 21.14 13.35
C ARG A 971 55.46 19.73 13.08
N ARG A 972 55.54 19.10 11.90
CA ARG A 972 56.08 19.24 10.51
C ARG A 972 56.83 17.94 10.17
N ARG A 973 56.51 17.37 8.99
CA ARG A 973 57.18 16.23 8.31
C ARG A 973 56.95 14.86 8.99
N THR A 974 56.53 13.83 8.29
CA THR A 974 56.66 13.51 6.85
C THR A 974 55.36 13.61 6.05
#